data_AF-A0A401RND4-F1
#
_entry.id   AF-A0A401RND4-F1
#
_cell.length_a   1.000
_cell.length_b   1.000
_cell.length_c   1.000
_cell.angle_alpha   90.00
_cell.angle_beta   90.00
_cell.angle_gamma   90.00
#
_symmetry.space_group_name_H-M   'P 1'
#
loop_
_entity.id
_entity.type
_entity.pdbx_description
1 polymer ?
#
loop_
_entity_poly.entity_id
_entity_poly.type
_entity_poly.pdbx_seq_one_letter_code
_entity_poly.pdbx_strand_id
1 'polypeptide(L)'
;MDIGIAALVSVTVHNLGTAINIVTNELSRRFVLLPHIDGVSPSVGSTMGKTRVTITGSGFGADLNAVRVQLANVLCTLVSANYTHVICDSSASIAFTGIVTLSVHGIPAVCSGTCDYSYTESAAPIILNVSSTLLTTVYTELTISGSGFGNSVEKAFVLIGNASFVPSAVSDSSMNCRVGPVPVGKHTLMVLTLNKGLSLRGIPITSATIASLSPASGGIQGGTTLLITGNGFIQDETIVMVHRSPCHLLSVTPGEVKCITPAGPPGIVDVKIIVRSTMYPALNFTYNQTETPEILAVSPVTGSFGGGALLTITGIGFDQEKSKVFVCDGECKKMPSASTSRTLYCQVPLHNDINENNVIIAETPCEIQCVNETNIVCVTGAHFPSQQTKVIVSVRGNGIAKLDNADFNYIDVWSSRYTWGGDTPPEAGSLVVITRGQTILLDQSTPVLKMLVIQGGTLVFDEADIELQTENILITDGGVFQIGTESAPFRHKAIITLHGHLRAKELPLYGAKTLAVREGTLDLHGLPVPVVWTHLAQTAKAGSSNLILQKAVTWKPGDKIVIASTGDSHSQRENEVRIIEAVSDDGRILCLTEPLMYQHLGVSIPLPDGVVFEARAEVGLLTRNIVVRGSNQVEWNDRIEACPKGFNTGEFATQTCFQGRFGEEIGSDQFGGCIMFHNPQPSKDLVVGRIEYVEIYHAGQAFRLGRYPIHWHLMGDLRYKSYVRGCAIHQTFNRAVTIHGTHHLLVEGNVAYNIMGGAFFIEDGIEQGNVLQYNLAVMVRQSTSLLNDDLTPAAFWVTNPSNTIRHNAAAGGTHFGFWYRLLEHPDGPSYTPDVCPRNLPLGQFLNNTVHSQGWYGLWIFEAYHPQKGGQCNSLIAEPARFDSLISWNCQRGAEWVGGGALQFHNFVMVNNEKAGIDIKSIKQSYVNEWGEAMGAMIKNATIVGHTEELDFNAINCVSKGIALPLSEGLMVSTIKLVNFDQPNCTAIALTELINFEPIQHRGWNVRFSGVQYFNTTTKGAFSSEHDIVLHDLDGSLTGELKRFGTWKDTS
;
A
#
# COMPACT_ATOMS: atom_id res chain seq x y z
N MET A 1 70.30 34.53 -28.09
CA MET A 1 71.27 33.46 -27.77
C MET A 1 71.18 33.28 -26.27
N ASP A 2 71.01 32.05 -25.80
CA ASP A 2 70.84 31.78 -24.38
C ASP A 2 72.15 31.99 -23.64
N ILE A 3 72.06 32.55 -22.42
CA ILE A 3 73.23 32.88 -21.60
C ILE A 3 73.93 31.59 -21.19
N GLY A 4 75.26 31.55 -21.33
CA GLY A 4 76.06 30.37 -21.02
C GLY A 4 76.02 29.25 -22.06
N ILE A 5 75.25 29.38 -23.16
CA ILE A 5 75.19 28.37 -24.23
C ILE A 5 76.07 28.80 -25.41
N ALA A 6 77.01 27.94 -25.79
CA ALA A 6 77.92 28.17 -26.92
C ALA A 6 77.21 27.93 -28.25
N ALA A 7 77.01 28.97 -29.04
CA ALA A 7 76.35 28.88 -30.34
C ALA A 7 77.33 29.15 -31.49
N LEU A 8 77.16 28.41 -32.58
CA LEU A 8 77.97 28.52 -33.79
C LEU A 8 77.67 29.82 -34.53
N VAL A 9 78.73 30.53 -34.93
CA VAL A 9 78.60 31.74 -35.74
C VAL A 9 78.45 31.35 -37.21
N SER A 10 77.29 31.65 -37.79
CA SER A 10 77.00 31.50 -39.22
C SER A 10 76.82 32.86 -39.88
N VAL A 11 77.39 33.05 -41.07
CA VAL A 11 77.24 34.27 -41.86
C VAL A 11 76.39 33.93 -43.09
N THR A 12 75.27 34.61 -43.26
CA THR A 12 74.45 34.51 -44.48
C THR A 12 74.64 35.76 -45.29
N VAL A 13 75.07 35.60 -46.54
CA VAL A 13 75.33 36.71 -47.45
C VAL A 13 74.12 36.89 -48.35
N HIS A 14 73.58 38.11 -48.42
CA HIS A 14 72.39 38.44 -49.20
C HIS A 14 72.56 38.01 -50.67
N ASN A 15 71.58 37.29 -51.23
CA ASN A 15 71.60 36.65 -52.55
C ASN A 15 72.68 35.57 -52.81
N LEU A 16 73.53 35.22 -51.84
CA LEU A 16 74.57 34.18 -51.98
C LEU A 16 74.41 32.99 -51.02
N GLY A 17 73.45 33.07 -50.08
CA GLY A 17 73.18 32.01 -49.12
C GLY A 17 74.17 31.96 -47.95
N THR A 18 74.14 30.87 -47.19
CA THR A 18 74.97 30.70 -45.99
C THR A 18 76.42 30.42 -46.38
N ALA A 19 77.36 31.21 -45.86
CA ALA A 19 78.78 31.09 -46.13
C ALA A 19 79.34 29.75 -45.58
N ILE A 20 80.23 29.13 -46.36
CA ILE A 20 80.94 27.91 -45.96
C ILE A 20 81.93 28.27 -44.84
N ASN A 21 81.79 27.63 -43.67
CA ASN A 21 82.70 27.86 -42.56
C ASN A 21 83.94 26.96 -42.67
N ILE A 22 85.08 27.56 -43.03
CA ILE A 22 86.37 26.88 -43.26
C ILE A 22 87.25 26.72 -42.01
N VAL A 23 86.88 27.27 -40.85
CA VAL A 23 87.71 27.30 -39.61
C VAL A 23 87.76 25.93 -38.92
N THR A 24 88.52 24.93 -39.34
CA THR A 24 88.32 23.50 -38.94
C THR A 24 88.11 23.15 -37.44
N ASN A 25 88.56 23.97 -36.48
CA ASN A 25 88.31 23.75 -35.05
C ASN A 25 86.90 24.21 -34.61
N GLU A 26 86.11 23.28 -34.07
CA GLU A 26 84.72 23.52 -33.68
C GLU A 26 84.56 24.55 -32.54
N LEU A 27 85.45 24.53 -31.54
CA LEU A 27 85.39 25.45 -30.40
C LEU A 27 85.67 26.90 -30.81
N SER A 28 86.54 27.09 -31.81
CA SER A 28 86.89 28.41 -32.34
C SER A 28 85.80 29.04 -33.21
N ARG A 29 84.70 28.33 -33.49
CA ARG A 29 83.54 28.83 -34.24
C ARG A 29 82.35 29.21 -33.34
N ARG A 30 82.48 29.06 -32.03
CA ARG A 30 81.39 29.28 -31.08
C ARG A 30 81.53 30.62 -30.36
N PHE A 31 80.41 31.27 -30.07
CA PHE A 31 80.31 32.49 -29.25
C PHE A 31 79.40 32.21 -28.05
N VAL A 32 79.74 32.76 -26.87
CA VAL A 32 78.98 32.59 -25.61
C VAL A 32 78.71 33.97 -25.00
N LEU A 33 77.48 34.18 -24.52
CA LEU A 33 77.12 35.34 -23.71
C LEU A 33 77.27 35.02 -22.21
N LEU A 34 77.94 35.89 -21.44
CA LEU A 34 78.08 35.78 -19.99
C LEU A 34 77.31 36.91 -19.27
N PRO A 35 76.69 36.63 -18.11
CA PRO A 35 75.96 37.63 -17.34
C PRO A 35 76.92 38.59 -16.61
N HIS A 36 76.50 39.83 -16.41
CA HIS A 36 77.34 40.89 -15.86
C HIS A 36 76.56 41.88 -14.99
N ILE A 37 77.14 42.31 -13.87
CA ILE A 37 76.54 43.32 -12.96
C ILE A 37 77.31 44.63 -13.06
N ASP A 38 76.59 45.71 -13.41
CA ASP A 38 77.12 47.07 -13.50
C ASP A 38 76.86 47.87 -12.21
N GLY A 39 75.85 47.53 -11.41
CA GLY A 39 75.57 48.22 -10.14
C GLY A 39 74.40 47.68 -9.33
N VAL A 40 74.35 48.06 -8.06
CA VAL A 40 73.31 47.67 -7.09
C VAL A 40 72.79 48.93 -6.40
N SER A 41 71.47 49.13 -6.41
CA SER A 41 70.83 50.30 -5.81
C SER A 41 69.49 49.97 -5.12
N PRO A 42 69.26 50.39 -3.86
CA PRO A 42 70.24 50.98 -2.95
C PRO A 42 71.31 49.95 -2.53
N SER A 43 72.50 50.41 -2.14
CA SER A 43 73.57 49.56 -1.58
C SER A 43 73.43 49.30 -0.08
N VAL A 44 72.37 49.84 0.54
CA VAL A 44 72.05 49.67 1.96
C VAL A 44 70.59 49.27 2.10
N GLY A 45 70.29 48.31 2.97
CA GLY A 45 68.93 47.91 3.31
C GLY A 45 68.69 47.69 4.79
N SER A 46 67.42 47.55 5.15
CA SER A 46 66.96 47.31 6.52
C SER A 46 67.22 45.88 6.99
N THR A 47 67.61 45.74 8.26
CA THR A 47 67.68 44.45 8.97
C THR A 47 66.34 43.73 9.05
N MET A 48 65.22 44.45 8.98
CA MET A 48 63.87 43.88 8.93
C MET A 48 63.51 43.27 7.56
N GLY A 49 64.39 43.40 6.57
CA GLY A 49 64.17 42.90 5.21
C GLY A 49 63.15 43.72 4.42
N LYS A 50 62.72 43.18 3.28
CA LYS A 50 61.80 43.79 2.30
C LYS A 50 62.31 45.09 1.67
N THR A 51 63.59 45.39 1.79
CA THR A 51 64.21 46.47 0.98
C THR A 51 64.30 45.97 -0.46
N ARG A 52 63.64 46.66 -1.37
CA ARG A 52 63.65 46.44 -2.82
C ARG A 52 64.95 46.96 -3.41
N VAL A 53 65.72 46.05 -3.97
CA VAL A 53 67.02 46.29 -4.57
C VAL A 53 66.93 46.09 -6.07
N THR A 54 67.45 47.04 -6.83
CA THR A 54 67.61 46.97 -8.28
C THR A 54 69.07 46.71 -8.61
N ILE A 55 69.33 45.60 -9.27
CA ILE A 55 70.63 45.21 -9.80
C ILE A 55 70.61 45.50 -11.29
N THR A 56 71.47 46.42 -11.74
CA THR A 56 71.61 46.83 -13.14
C THR A 56 72.81 46.11 -13.76
N GLY A 57 72.67 45.69 -15.02
CA GLY A 57 73.72 44.97 -15.73
C GLY A 57 73.27 44.48 -17.10
N SER A 58 73.79 43.33 -17.53
CA SER A 58 73.40 42.69 -18.79
C SER A 58 73.47 41.17 -18.71
N GLY A 59 72.64 40.48 -19.52
CA GLY A 59 72.62 39.02 -19.58
C GLY A 59 71.89 38.33 -18.44
N PHE A 60 70.87 38.95 -17.80
CA PHE A 60 70.14 38.31 -16.69
C PHE A 60 68.99 37.39 -17.09
N GLY A 61 68.37 37.61 -18.26
CA GLY A 61 67.21 36.84 -18.72
C GLY A 61 65.88 37.23 -18.03
N ALA A 62 64.75 36.79 -18.60
CA ALA A 62 63.40 37.11 -18.08
C ALA A 62 62.78 35.98 -17.23
N ASP A 63 63.36 34.77 -17.27
CA ASP A 63 62.89 33.63 -16.48
C ASP A 63 63.40 33.73 -15.02
N LEU A 64 62.48 34.00 -14.09
CA LEU A 64 62.79 34.13 -12.66
C LEU A 64 63.31 32.83 -12.04
N ASN A 65 62.96 31.66 -12.59
CA ASN A 65 63.43 30.38 -12.06
C ASN A 65 64.90 30.12 -12.41
N ALA A 66 65.41 30.77 -13.46
CA ALA A 66 66.79 30.68 -13.91
C ALA A 66 67.74 31.61 -13.16
N VAL A 67 67.22 32.68 -12.56
CA VAL A 67 68.00 33.71 -11.87
C VAL A 67 68.07 33.39 -10.38
N ARG A 68 69.25 33.54 -9.77
CA ARG A 68 69.40 33.51 -8.31
C ARG A 68 70.24 34.70 -7.87
N VAL A 69 69.78 35.40 -6.83
CA VAL A 69 70.45 36.58 -6.26
C VAL A 69 70.62 36.40 -4.76
N GLN A 70 71.82 36.68 -4.26
CA GLN A 70 72.10 36.82 -2.84
C GLN A 70 72.71 38.19 -2.56
N LEU A 71 72.16 38.91 -1.58
CA LEU A 71 72.67 40.17 -1.07
C LEU A 71 73.48 39.89 0.18
N ALA A 72 74.80 40.05 0.13
CA ALA A 72 75.70 39.71 1.22
C ALA A 72 75.48 38.26 1.72
N ASN A 73 75.44 37.28 0.80
CA ASN A 73 75.14 35.86 1.06
C ASN A 73 73.74 35.55 1.62
N VAL A 74 72.84 36.53 1.74
CA VAL A 74 71.44 36.30 2.14
C VAL A 74 70.56 36.30 0.89
N LEU A 75 69.70 35.28 0.77
CA LEU A 75 68.81 35.15 -0.38
C LEU A 75 67.91 36.38 -0.56
N CYS A 76 67.86 36.87 -1.80
CA CYS A 76 66.97 37.95 -2.21
C CYS A 76 65.77 37.34 -2.95
N THR A 77 64.55 37.71 -2.54
CA THR A 77 63.34 37.21 -3.19
C THR A 77 63.13 37.96 -4.49
N LEU A 78 63.23 37.28 -5.64
CA LEU A 78 63.08 37.91 -6.94
C LEU A 78 61.67 38.48 -7.15
N VAL A 79 61.60 39.73 -7.63
CA VAL A 79 60.37 40.45 -7.96
C VAL A 79 60.19 40.48 -9.48
N SER A 80 61.24 40.82 -10.22
CA SER A 80 61.27 40.78 -11.67
C SER A 80 62.70 40.68 -12.17
N ALA A 81 62.88 40.13 -13.37
CA ALA A 81 64.14 40.13 -14.09
C ALA A 81 63.86 40.39 -15.57
N ASN A 82 64.74 41.13 -16.21
CA ASN A 82 64.80 41.25 -17.66
C ASN A 82 66.28 41.21 -18.07
N TYR A 83 66.57 41.38 -19.36
CA TYR A 83 67.94 41.27 -19.84
C TYR A 83 68.96 42.20 -19.13
N THR A 84 68.55 43.37 -18.64
CA THR A 84 69.43 44.39 -18.07
C THR A 84 69.19 44.72 -16.59
N HIS A 85 68.08 44.27 -16.01
CA HIS A 85 67.69 44.60 -14.63
C HIS A 85 67.19 43.36 -13.90
N VAL A 86 67.60 43.19 -12.64
CA VAL A 86 66.97 42.30 -11.67
C VAL A 86 66.49 43.11 -10.49
N ILE A 87 65.22 42.95 -10.14
CA ILE A 87 64.60 43.56 -8.96
C ILE A 87 64.31 42.45 -7.97
N CYS A 88 64.75 42.62 -6.72
CA CYS A 88 64.52 41.63 -5.67
C CYS A 88 64.31 42.30 -4.30
N ASP A 89 63.59 41.64 -3.41
CA ASP A 89 63.39 42.07 -2.03
C ASP A 89 64.35 41.34 -1.09
N SER A 90 65.13 42.09 -0.32
CA SER A 90 66.00 41.53 0.72
C SER A 90 65.22 40.72 1.75
N SER A 91 65.82 39.63 2.22
CA SER A 91 65.32 38.92 3.41
C SER A 91 65.77 39.64 4.68
N ALA A 92 65.08 39.41 5.80
CA ALA A 92 65.54 39.94 7.08
C ALA A 92 66.89 39.32 7.47
N SER A 93 67.78 40.13 8.03
CA SER A 93 69.11 39.69 8.47
C SER A 93 69.69 40.60 9.55
N ILE A 94 70.73 40.13 10.22
CA ILE A 94 71.53 40.95 11.14
C ILE A 94 72.25 42.08 10.39
N ALA A 95 72.82 43.05 11.11
CA ALA A 95 73.61 44.11 10.48
C ALA A 95 75.00 43.61 10.10
N PHE A 96 75.33 43.65 8.81
CA PHE A 96 76.65 43.30 8.26
C PHE A 96 76.76 43.72 6.79
N THR A 97 77.99 43.73 6.25
CA THR A 97 78.29 44.08 4.85
C THR A 97 78.86 42.87 4.11
N GLY A 98 78.46 42.70 2.86
CA GLY A 98 79.01 41.67 1.98
C GLY A 98 78.73 41.96 0.52
N ILE A 99 79.16 41.06 -0.36
CA ILE A 99 79.02 41.22 -1.81
C ILE A 99 77.68 40.66 -2.32
N VAL A 100 77.18 41.25 -3.40
CA VAL A 100 76.03 40.76 -4.15
C VAL A 100 76.49 39.73 -5.16
N THR A 101 75.89 38.54 -5.11
CA THR A 101 76.14 37.47 -6.08
C THR A 101 74.87 37.21 -6.89
N LEU A 102 75.03 37.07 -8.20
CA LEU A 102 73.95 36.76 -9.14
C LEU A 102 74.40 35.61 -10.05
N SER A 103 73.52 34.65 -10.31
CA SER A 103 73.75 33.60 -11.30
C SER A 103 72.54 33.39 -12.19
N VAL A 104 72.76 33.10 -13.48
CA VAL A 104 71.72 32.77 -14.47
C VAL A 104 71.97 31.37 -15.01
N HIS A 105 71.00 30.46 -14.86
CA HIS A 105 71.15 29.03 -15.17
C HIS A 105 72.40 28.39 -14.52
N GLY A 106 72.75 28.85 -13.32
CA GLY A 106 73.94 28.40 -12.59
C GLY A 106 75.27 29.03 -13.04
N ILE A 107 75.26 29.90 -14.06
CA ILE A 107 76.45 30.66 -14.50
C ILE A 107 76.56 31.95 -13.68
N PRO A 108 77.64 32.16 -12.92
CA PRO A 108 77.81 33.36 -12.09
C PRO A 108 78.03 34.60 -12.96
N ALA A 109 77.39 35.70 -12.58
CA ALA A 109 77.62 37.00 -13.19
C ALA A 109 78.93 37.61 -12.71
N VAL A 110 79.66 38.23 -13.63
CA VAL A 110 80.88 38.97 -13.30
C VAL A 110 80.49 40.40 -12.90
N CYS A 111 80.97 40.88 -11.77
CA CYS A 111 80.74 42.26 -11.33
C CYS A 111 81.83 43.18 -11.89
N SER A 112 81.44 44.25 -12.59
CA SER A 112 82.33 45.33 -13.05
C SER A 112 82.21 46.62 -12.24
N GLY A 113 81.08 46.83 -11.57
CA GLY A 113 80.77 48.04 -10.83
C GLY A 113 80.78 47.84 -9.32
N THR A 114 79.90 48.55 -8.62
CA THR A 114 79.75 48.42 -7.16
C THR A 114 78.75 47.32 -6.81
N CYS A 115 79.25 46.23 -6.21
CA CYS A 115 78.44 45.09 -5.78
C CYS A 115 78.41 44.89 -4.25
N ASP A 116 78.78 45.89 -3.46
CA ASP A 116 78.66 45.81 -1.99
C ASP A 116 77.23 46.11 -1.53
N TYR A 117 76.75 45.35 -0.54
CA TYR A 117 75.46 45.55 0.10
C TYR A 117 75.58 45.46 1.63
N SER A 118 74.96 46.40 2.35
CA SER A 118 74.98 46.45 3.81
C SER A 118 73.59 46.43 4.43
N TYR A 119 73.38 45.59 5.44
CA TYR A 119 72.18 45.60 6.29
C TYR A 119 72.39 46.53 7.50
N THR A 120 71.48 47.48 7.74
CA THR A 120 71.53 48.42 8.88
C THR A 120 70.14 48.65 9.49
N GLU A 121 70.05 48.81 10.81
CA GLU A 121 68.77 49.11 11.48
C GLU A 121 68.26 50.53 11.16
N SER A 122 69.16 51.50 10.99
CA SER A 122 68.82 52.89 10.66
C SER A 122 68.18 53.07 9.28
N ALA A 123 68.26 52.05 8.42
CA ALA A 123 67.57 52.05 7.13
C ALA A 123 66.06 51.75 7.28
N ALA A 124 65.63 51.12 8.38
CA ALA A 124 64.23 50.76 8.61
C ALA A 124 63.36 51.98 8.95
N PRO A 125 62.13 52.08 8.41
CA PRO A 125 61.16 53.08 8.86
C PRO A 125 60.76 52.88 10.35
N ILE A 126 60.32 53.95 11.03
CA ILE A 126 59.88 53.90 12.43
C ILE A 126 58.48 54.51 12.53
N ILE A 127 57.56 53.81 13.20
CA ILE A 127 56.21 54.30 13.50
C ILE A 127 56.20 54.83 14.94
N LEU A 128 55.70 56.06 15.13
CA LEU A 128 55.56 56.70 16.45
C LEU A 128 54.12 56.63 16.98
N ASN A 129 53.12 57.02 16.18
CA ASN A 129 51.72 57.03 16.61
C ASN A 129 50.74 56.90 15.42
N VAL A 130 49.49 56.49 15.71
CA VAL A 130 48.36 56.39 14.76
C VAL A 130 47.12 57.13 15.29
N SER A 131 46.31 57.74 14.42
CA SER A 131 45.13 58.53 14.78
C SER A 131 44.02 57.74 15.48
N SER A 132 43.85 56.46 15.14
CA SER A 132 42.92 55.54 15.78
C SER A 132 43.48 54.13 15.81
N THR A 133 43.26 53.42 16.92
CA THR A 133 43.57 52.00 17.07
C THR A 133 42.33 51.11 16.90
N LEU A 134 41.17 51.66 16.52
CA LEU A 134 39.90 50.94 16.34
C LEU A 134 39.26 51.27 14.98
N LEU A 135 38.93 50.22 14.21
CA LEU A 135 38.31 50.32 12.89
C LEU A 135 36.81 50.05 12.99
N THR A 136 36.00 51.12 13.08
CA THR A 136 34.55 51.09 13.33
C THR A 136 33.69 51.41 12.11
N THR A 137 34.27 51.41 10.92
CA THR A 137 33.55 51.64 9.65
C THR A 137 34.13 50.70 8.60
N VAL A 138 33.39 50.46 7.52
CA VAL A 138 33.86 49.64 6.39
C VAL A 138 35.16 50.21 5.79
N TYR A 139 35.32 51.54 5.81
CA TYR A 139 36.57 52.22 5.49
C TYR A 139 36.91 53.24 6.57
N THR A 140 38.12 53.19 7.13
CA THR A 140 38.61 54.10 8.17
C THR A 140 39.80 54.92 7.64
N GLU A 141 39.77 56.23 7.85
CA GLU A 141 40.92 57.10 7.54
C GLU A 141 41.89 57.11 8.73
N LEU A 142 43.15 56.73 8.49
CA LEU A 142 44.21 56.72 9.48
C LEU A 142 45.31 57.72 9.13
N THR A 143 45.78 58.47 10.12
CA THR A 143 47.01 59.27 10.04
C THR A 143 48.08 58.61 10.90
N ILE A 144 49.19 58.23 10.28
CA ILE A 144 50.32 57.52 10.89
C ILE A 144 51.51 58.48 10.92
N SER A 145 52.08 58.72 12.11
CA SER A 145 53.24 59.60 12.30
C SER A 145 54.49 58.77 12.65
N GLY A 146 55.66 59.20 12.19
CA GLY A 146 56.89 58.43 12.32
C GLY A 146 58.10 59.08 11.66
N SER A 147 59.04 58.26 11.20
CA SER A 147 60.21 58.70 10.44
C SER A 147 60.64 57.63 9.43
N GLY A 148 61.27 58.04 8.34
CA GLY A 148 61.77 57.09 7.35
C GLY A 148 60.71 56.56 6.39
N PHE A 149 59.58 57.25 6.26
CA PHE A 149 58.46 56.86 5.39
C PHE A 149 58.69 57.14 3.90
N GLY A 150 59.63 58.02 3.55
CA GLY A 150 59.83 58.52 2.19
C GLY A 150 58.78 59.55 1.79
N ASN A 151 58.79 59.99 0.53
CA ASN A 151 57.87 61.02 0.01
C ASN A 151 57.11 60.55 -1.24
N SER A 152 57.06 59.24 -1.50
CA SER A 152 56.45 58.65 -2.69
C SER A 152 55.38 57.64 -2.29
N VAL A 153 54.13 57.96 -2.61
CA VAL A 153 52.95 57.14 -2.29
C VAL A 153 53.08 55.74 -2.90
N GLU A 154 53.52 55.65 -4.16
CA GLU A 154 53.68 54.39 -4.89
C GLU A 154 54.74 53.45 -4.28
N LYS A 155 55.61 54.00 -3.42
CA LYS A 155 56.69 53.26 -2.75
C LYS A 155 56.42 52.99 -1.28
N ALA A 156 55.24 53.37 -0.77
CA ALA A 156 54.87 53.23 0.63
C ALA A 156 53.59 52.39 0.77
N PHE A 157 53.58 51.50 1.75
CA PHE A 157 52.46 50.62 2.05
C PHE A 157 52.22 50.54 3.55
N VAL A 158 50.95 50.60 3.96
CA VAL A 158 50.51 50.32 5.33
C VAL A 158 50.02 48.87 5.37
N LEU A 159 50.63 48.06 6.24
CA LEU A 159 50.30 46.64 6.38
C LEU A 159 49.56 46.44 7.69
N ILE A 160 48.36 45.85 7.67
CA ILE A 160 47.60 45.47 8.86
C ILE A 160 47.29 43.98 8.77
N GLY A 161 48.00 43.18 9.57
CA GLY A 161 48.01 41.72 9.39
C GLY A 161 48.51 41.35 8.00
N ASN A 162 47.69 40.63 7.22
CA ASN A 162 48.01 40.27 5.83
C ASN A 162 47.49 41.29 4.79
N ALA A 163 46.75 42.32 5.21
CA ALA A 163 46.19 43.33 4.30
C ALA A 163 47.20 44.45 4.05
N SER A 164 47.30 44.91 2.79
CA SER A 164 48.18 46.00 2.38
C SER A 164 47.37 47.14 1.78
N PHE A 165 47.65 48.37 2.23
CA PHE A 165 46.96 49.58 1.82
C PHE A 165 47.95 50.62 1.32
N VAL A 166 47.60 51.29 0.23
CA VAL A 166 48.39 52.39 -0.32
C VAL A 166 47.93 53.68 0.38
N PRO A 167 48.85 54.50 0.95
CA PRO A 167 48.48 55.76 1.57
C PRO A 167 47.96 56.76 0.52
N SER A 168 47.03 57.63 0.89
CA SER A 168 46.57 58.73 0.04
C SER A 168 47.57 59.89 -0.02
N ALA A 169 48.38 60.05 1.03
CA ALA A 169 49.49 61.01 1.08
C ALA A 169 50.62 60.49 1.97
N VAL A 170 51.88 60.74 1.59
CA VAL A 170 53.05 60.38 2.39
C VAL A 170 54.09 61.50 2.37
N SER A 171 54.68 61.73 3.54
CA SER A 171 55.88 62.51 3.79
C SER A 171 56.81 61.67 4.66
N ASP A 172 58.09 62.05 4.76
CA ASP A 172 59.06 61.21 5.49
C ASP A 172 58.70 61.00 6.98
N SER A 173 57.83 61.84 7.55
CA SER A 173 57.37 61.76 8.95
C SER A 173 55.87 61.50 9.16
N SER A 174 55.05 61.44 8.09
CA SER A 174 53.60 61.24 8.20
C SER A 174 52.99 60.57 6.97
N MET A 175 52.04 59.66 7.18
CA MET A 175 51.23 59.00 6.15
C MET A 175 49.73 59.13 6.47
N ASN A 176 48.93 59.51 5.48
CA ASN A 176 47.47 59.36 5.53
C ASN A 176 47.06 58.16 4.69
N CYS A 177 46.23 57.26 5.23
CA CYS A 177 45.83 56.05 4.56
C CYS A 177 44.36 55.70 4.84
N ARG A 178 43.61 55.44 3.78
CA ARG A 178 42.25 54.89 3.86
C ARG A 178 42.34 53.38 3.94
N VAL A 179 42.08 52.84 5.12
CA VAL A 179 42.12 51.41 5.41
C VAL A 179 40.74 50.82 5.18
N GLY A 180 40.66 49.78 4.35
CA GLY A 180 39.46 49.00 4.11
C GLY A 180 39.24 47.89 5.14
N PRO A 181 38.28 46.99 4.90
CA PRO A 181 37.93 45.94 5.84
C PRO A 181 39.09 44.97 6.10
N VAL A 182 39.29 44.62 7.37
CA VAL A 182 40.31 43.64 7.81
C VAL A 182 39.67 42.65 8.78
N PRO A 183 40.13 41.39 8.84
CA PRO A 183 39.60 40.35 9.72
C PRO A 183 39.27 40.82 11.14
N VAL A 184 38.21 40.31 11.76
CA VAL A 184 37.82 40.72 13.12
C VAL A 184 38.91 40.38 14.14
N GLY A 185 39.16 41.29 15.09
CA GLY A 185 40.13 41.09 16.17
C GLY A 185 41.32 42.04 16.16
N LYS A 186 42.37 41.67 16.90
CA LYS A 186 43.59 42.48 17.09
C LYS A 186 44.64 42.15 16.02
N HIS A 187 45.20 43.18 15.40
CA HIS A 187 46.24 43.12 14.37
C HIS A 187 47.40 44.05 14.73
N THR A 188 48.51 43.88 14.02
CA THR A 188 49.66 44.80 14.09
C THR A 188 49.72 45.60 12.79
N LEU A 189 49.76 46.92 12.93
CA LEU A 189 50.00 47.87 11.85
C LEU A 189 51.52 48.07 11.68
N MET A 190 52.03 47.79 10.48
CA MET A 190 53.41 47.99 10.05
C MET A 190 53.44 48.93 8.83
N VAL A 191 54.59 49.53 8.56
CA VAL A 191 54.83 50.34 7.36
C VAL A 191 55.95 49.71 6.55
N LEU A 192 55.73 49.54 5.24
CA LEU A 192 56.72 49.09 4.28
C LEU A 192 57.01 50.22 3.31
N THR A 193 58.26 50.66 3.24
CA THR A 193 58.72 51.60 2.22
C THR A 193 59.71 50.88 1.31
N LEU A 194 59.43 50.75 0.01
CA LEU A 194 60.15 49.83 -0.88
C LEU A 194 61.67 49.99 -0.84
N ASN A 195 62.22 51.21 -0.80
CA ASN A 195 63.66 51.45 -0.76
C ASN A 195 64.28 51.45 0.66
N LYS A 196 63.48 51.27 1.70
CA LYS A 196 63.90 51.31 3.12
C LYS A 196 63.55 50.02 3.88
N GLY A 197 62.63 49.20 3.36
CA GLY A 197 62.19 47.96 3.98
C GLY A 197 61.04 48.14 4.98
N LEU A 198 60.81 47.09 5.78
CA LEU A 198 59.73 47.02 6.75
C LEU A 198 60.08 47.83 8.04
N SER A 199 59.07 48.42 8.68
CA SER A 199 59.25 49.24 9.87
C SER A 199 59.81 48.45 11.06
N LEU A 200 60.63 49.10 11.89
CA LEU A 200 61.33 48.46 13.00
C LEU A 200 60.38 47.86 14.07
N ARG A 201 59.26 48.54 14.31
CA ARG A 201 58.19 48.12 15.23
C ARG A 201 56.81 48.45 14.66
N GLY A 202 55.79 47.73 15.10
CA GLY A 202 54.39 47.95 14.73
C GLY A 202 53.51 48.45 15.88
N ILE A 203 52.32 48.95 15.55
CA ILE A 203 51.31 49.42 16.52
C ILE A 203 50.10 48.47 16.51
N PRO A 204 49.56 48.05 17.68
CA PRO A 204 48.35 47.24 17.73
C PRO A 204 47.10 48.03 17.27
N ILE A 205 46.27 47.42 16.41
CA ILE A 205 45.01 47.97 15.89
C ILE A 205 43.90 46.91 15.97
N THR A 206 42.65 47.30 16.22
CA THR A 206 41.52 46.37 16.43
C THR A 206 40.42 46.62 15.39
N SER A 207 39.88 45.55 14.79
CA SER A 207 38.77 45.58 13.84
C SER A 207 37.43 45.27 14.51
N ALA A 208 36.42 46.14 14.35
CA ALA A 208 35.11 46.01 15.01
C ALA A 208 34.07 45.21 14.18
N THR A 209 33.06 44.65 14.85
CA THR A 209 31.98 43.86 14.25
C THR A 209 30.82 44.73 13.75
N ILE A 210 30.72 44.94 12.44
CA ILE A 210 29.66 45.75 11.81
C ILE A 210 29.16 45.01 10.58
N ALA A 211 27.85 44.93 10.41
CA ALA A 211 27.20 44.30 9.25
C ALA A 211 25.84 44.94 8.94
N SER A 212 25.42 44.87 7.67
CA SER A 212 24.09 45.20 7.17
C SER A 212 23.71 44.22 6.06
N LEU A 213 22.42 44.01 5.76
CA LEU A 213 21.97 43.05 4.73
C LEU A 213 21.04 43.69 3.68
N SER A 214 21.06 43.14 2.46
CA SER A 214 20.15 43.50 1.37
C SER A 214 20.00 42.32 0.36
N PRO A 215 18.80 42.01 -0.17
CA PRO A 215 17.50 42.58 0.18
C PRO A 215 17.04 42.14 1.60
N ALA A 216 16.06 42.86 2.16
CA ALA A 216 15.49 42.55 3.48
C ALA A 216 14.28 41.60 3.42
N SER A 217 13.84 41.17 2.24
CA SER A 217 12.76 40.20 2.03
C SER A 217 13.05 39.21 0.89
N GLY A 218 12.34 38.08 0.88
CA GLY A 218 12.37 37.08 -0.18
C GLY A 218 11.35 35.95 0.02
N GLY A 219 11.27 35.01 -0.93
CA GLY A 219 10.26 33.93 -0.96
C GLY A 219 10.39 32.90 0.17
N ILE A 220 9.28 32.30 0.59
CA ILE A 220 9.21 31.32 1.70
C ILE A 220 9.97 30.01 1.41
N GLN A 221 10.17 29.67 0.13
CA GLN A 221 10.93 28.47 -0.28
C GLN A 221 12.46 28.70 -0.30
N GLY A 222 12.94 29.87 0.14
CA GLY A 222 14.36 30.19 0.14
C GLY A 222 14.89 30.57 -1.25
N GLY A 223 16.20 30.51 -1.44
CA GLY A 223 16.85 30.80 -2.73
C GLY A 223 17.14 32.29 -2.99
N THR A 224 16.88 33.17 -2.01
CA THR A 224 17.15 34.61 -2.17
C THR A 224 18.62 34.89 -1.88
N THR A 225 19.35 35.50 -2.82
CA THR A 225 20.74 35.90 -2.61
C THR A 225 20.82 37.16 -1.74
N LEU A 226 21.32 37.01 -0.51
CA LEU A 226 21.66 38.10 0.41
C LEU A 226 23.07 38.61 0.14
N LEU A 227 23.21 39.93 0.07
CA LEU A 227 24.46 40.65 0.17
C LEU A 227 24.54 41.29 1.57
N ILE A 228 25.46 40.79 2.39
CA ILE A 228 25.78 41.33 3.71
C ILE A 228 27.06 42.15 3.58
N THR A 229 26.98 43.46 3.85
CA THR A 229 28.15 44.37 3.81
C THR A 229 28.57 44.75 5.22
N GLY A 230 29.87 44.84 5.49
CA GLY A 230 30.37 44.99 6.86
C GLY A 230 31.89 45.10 6.96
N ASN A 231 32.41 44.77 8.15
CA ASN A 231 33.84 44.68 8.41
C ASN A 231 34.14 43.45 9.29
N GLY A 232 35.32 42.87 9.13
CA GLY A 232 35.80 41.80 10.02
C GLY A 232 35.49 40.38 9.57
N PHE A 233 34.87 40.17 8.41
CA PHE A 233 34.58 38.83 7.93
C PHE A 233 35.86 38.10 7.52
N ILE A 234 35.82 36.77 7.60
CA ILE A 234 36.96 35.90 7.31
C ILE A 234 36.46 34.73 6.48
N GLN A 235 37.11 34.48 5.35
CA GLN A 235 36.83 33.33 4.51
C GLN A 235 36.96 32.05 5.34
N ASP A 236 36.02 31.12 5.18
CA ASP A 236 35.93 29.83 5.88
C ASP A 236 35.71 29.88 7.42
N GLU A 237 35.72 31.07 8.05
CA GLU A 237 35.49 31.24 9.48
C GLU A 237 34.27 32.13 9.82
N THR A 238 33.52 32.54 8.80
CA THR A 238 32.27 33.30 8.93
C THR A 238 31.08 32.36 8.81
N ILE A 239 30.15 32.44 9.76
CA ILE A 239 28.90 31.67 9.78
C ILE A 239 27.74 32.68 9.77
N VAL A 240 26.78 32.46 8.86
CA VAL A 240 25.55 33.25 8.77
C VAL A 240 24.36 32.31 8.95
N MET A 241 23.49 32.61 9.91
CA MET A 241 22.25 31.88 10.18
C MET A 241 21.06 32.78 9.91
N VAL A 242 20.09 32.31 9.13
CA VAL A 242 18.77 32.92 8.98
C VAL A 242 17.80 32.12 9.85
N HIS A 243 17.31 32.72 10.91
CA HIS A 243 16.64 32.06 12.03
C HIS A 243 17.48 30.95 12.68
N ARG A 244 17.13 29.69 12.40
CA ARG A 244 17.80 28.47 12.90
C ARG A 244 18.55 27.72 11.79
N SER A 245 18.51 28.21 10.56
CA SER A 245 19.05 27.51 9.39
C SER A 245 20.27 28.26 8.83
N PRO A 246 21.34 27.55 8.45
CA PRO A 246 22.53 28.17 7.86
C PRO A 246 22.22 28.79 6.49
N CYS A 247 22.77 29.97 6.22
CA CYS A 247 22.76 30.61 4.90
C CYS A 247 23.90 30.01 4.05
N HIS A 248 23.61 29.60 2.82
CA HIS A 248 24.62 28.98 1.95
C HIS A 248 25.58 30.05 1.41
N LEU A 249 26.82 30.09 1.89
CA LEU A 249 27.79 31.14 1.56
C LEU A 249 28.34 30.96 0.13
N LEU A 250 28.26 32.02 -0.68
CA LEU A 250 28.78 32.07 -2.05
C LEU A 250 30.18 32.69 -2.11
N SER A 251 30.38 33.81 -1.39
CA SER A 251 31.68 34.46 -1.31
C SER A 251 31.80 35.24 -0.02
N VAL A 252 32.96 35.17 0.62
CA VAL A 252 33.27 35.93 1.82
C VAL A 252 34.54 36.72 1.56
N THR A 253 34.44 38.04 1.66
CA THR A 253 35.58 38.97 1.73
C THR A 253 35.51 39.66 3.08
N PRO A 254 36.60 40.26 3.58
CA PRO A 254 36.57 41.00 4.85
C PRO A 254 35.49 42.10 4.94
N GLY A 255 35.00 42.59 3.79
CA GLY A 255 33.97 43.62 3.70
C GLY A 255 32.57 43.13 3.31
N GLU A 256 32.43 41.93 2.74
CA GLU A 256 31.17 41.46 2.18
C GLU A 256 31.01 39.95 2.31
N VAL A 257 29.79 39.50 2.63
CA VAL A 257 29.35 38.11 2.56
C VAL A 257 28.18 38.03 1.60
N LYS A 258 28.28 37.19 0.57
CA LYS A 258 27.15 36.81 -0.28
C LYS A 258 26.68 35.43 0.15
N CYS A 259 25.39 35.24 0.39
CA CYS A 259 24.83 33.94 0.74
C CYS A 259 23.40 33.75 0.22
N ILE A 260 22.93 32.51 0.12
CA ILE A 260 21.58 32.16 -0.33
C ILE A 260 20.72 31.76 0.88
N THR A 261 19.53 32.36 1.02
CA THR A 261 18.61 32.05 2.12
C THR A 261 18.06 30.62 2.04
N PRO A 262 17.93 29.92 3.18
CA PRO A 262 17.18 28.66 3.25
C PRO A 262 15.67 28.91 3.16
N ALA A 263 14.87 27.84 3.01
CA ALA A 263 13.41 27.94 3.14
C ALA A 263 13.01 28.27 4.58
N GLY A 264 11.91 29.01 4.77
CA GLY A 264 11.46 29.46 6.07
C GLY A 264 9.98 29.86 6.12
N PRO A 265 9.39 29.90 7.32
CA PRO A 265 7.99 30.27 7.51
C PRO A 265 7.76 31.76 7.16
N PRO A 266 6.57 32.14 6.67
CA PRO A 266 6.25 33.54 6.37
C PRO A 266 6.37 34.42 7.62
N GLY A 267 6.95 35.61 7.46
CA GLY A 267 7.17 36.58 8.54
C GLY A 267 8.62 37.01 8.73
N ILE A 268 8.85 37.87 9.74
CA ILE A 268 10.17 38.42 10.07
C ILE A 268 10.97 37.42 10.90
N VAL A 269 12.22 37.18 10.49
CA VAL A 269 13.19 36.32 11.17
C VAL A 269 14.51 37.05 11.44
N ASP A 270 15.24 36.60 12.45
CA ASP A 270 16.56 37.11 12.82
C ASP A 270 17.68 36.53 11.95
N VAL A 271 18.67 37.34 11.59
CA VAL A 271 19.89 36.93 10.89
C VAL A 271 21.09 37.13 11.82
N LYS A 272 21.74 36.03 12.17
CA LYS A 272 22.91 36.00 13.07
C LYS A 272 24.18 35.78 12.28
N ILE A 273 25.18 36.62 12.52
CA ILE A 273 26.50 36.50 11.91
C ILE A 273 27.52 36.24 13.03
N ILE A 274 28.29 35.17 12.88
CA ILE A 274 29.33 34.75 13.82
C ILE A 274 30.63 34.61 13.03
N VAL A 275 31.68 35.31 13.43
CA VAL A 275 33.02 35.15 12.83
C VAL A 275 33.94 34.64 13.92
N ARG A 276 34.48 33.42 13.75
CA ARG A 276 35.14 32.63 14.80
C ARG A 276 34.21 32.43 16.00
N SER A 277 34.44 33.18 17.08
CA SER A 277 33.63 33.18 18.31
C SER A 277 33.04 34.56 18.62
N THR A 278 33.14 35.50 17.68
CA THR A 278 32.63 36.87 17.86
C THR A 278 31.26 36.99 17.20
N MET A 279 30.26 37.35 17.98
CA MET A 279 28.89 37.56 17.50
C MET A 279 28.71 39.01 17.03
N TYR A 280 28.18 39.19 15.82
CA TYR A 280 27.82 40.49 15.29
C TYR A 280 26.42 40.92 15.78
N PRO A 281 26.08 42.22 15.74
CA PRO A 281 24.72 42.68 16.00
C PRO A 281 23.70 41.97 15.11
N ALA A 282 22.54 41.60 15.68
CA ALA A 282 21.49 40.89 14.96
C ALA A 282 20.85 41.77 13.86
N LEU A 283 20.59 41.16 12.71
CA LEU A 283 19.87 41.77 11.58
C LEU A 283 18.52 41.06 11.40
N ASN A 284 17.63 41.58 10.53
CA ASN A 284 16.31 40.99 10.28
C ASN A 284 16.08 40.74 8.79
N PHE A 285 15.40 39.65 8.44
CA PHE A 285 14.98 39.27 7.09
C PHE A 285 13.49 38.85 7.09
N THR A 286 12.74 39.12 6.03
CA THR A 286 11.30 38.81 5.95
C THR A 286 10.99 37.78 4.86
N TYR A 287 10.43 36.65 5.25
CA TYR A 287 9.89 35.66 4.29
C TYR A 287 8.49 36.08 3.83
N ASN A 288 8.31 36.32 2.53
CA ASN A 288 7.06 36.77 1.91
C ASN A 288 6.51 35.72 0.93
N GLN A 289 5.29 35.27 1.15
CA GLN A 289 4.64 34.26 0.31
C GLN A 289 4.42 34.74 -1.13
N THR A 290 4.09 36.01 -1.34
CA THR A 290 3.84 36.56 -2.69
C THR A 290 5.10 36.66 -3.55
N GLU A 291 6.28 36.57 -2.93
CA GLU A 291 7.58 36.59 -3.61
C GLU A 291 8.08 35.17 -3.95
N THR A 292 7.24 34.15 -3.75
CA THR A 292 7.55 32.75 -4.08
C THR A 292 7.00 32.41 -5.47
N PRO A 293 7.84 32.11 -6.48
CA PRO A 293 7.37 31.69 -7.79
C PRO A 293 6.63 30.35 -7.74
N GLU A 294 5.64 30.16 -8.63
CA GLU A 294 4.83 28.94 -8.72
C GLU A 294 4.95 28.31 -10.11
N ILE A 295 5.08 26.98 -10.18
CA ILE A 295 5.03 26.21 -11.43
C ILE A 295 3.64 25.59 -11.55
N LEU A 296 2.94 25.86 -12.65
CA LEU A 296 1.60 25.34 -12.95
C LEU A 296 1.62 24.11 -13.86
N ALA A 297 2.56 24.03 -14.81
CA ALA A 297 2.68 22.89 -15.72
C ALA A 297 4.08 22.78 -16.34
N VAL A 298 4.49 21.55 -16.70
CA VAL A 298 5.73 21.25 -17.43
C VAL A 298 5.41 20.32 -18.61
N SER A 299 5.93 20.62 -19.80
CA SER A 299 5.71 19.81 -21.00
C SER A 299 6.93 19.82 -21.93
N PRO A 300 7.38 18.66 -22.46
CA PRO A 300 6.90 17.31 -22.15
C PRO A 300 7.31 16.86 -20.73
N VAL A 301 6.57 15.94 -20.14
CA VAL A 301 6.88 15.35 -18.80
C VAL A 301 7.90 14.21 -18.86
N THR A 302 8.33 13.81 -20.06
CA THR A 302 9.32 12.75 -20.31
C THR A 302 10.37 13.22 -21.32
N GLY A 303 11.63 12.78 -21.13
CA GLY A 303 12.78 13.16 -21.97
C GLY A 303 13.88 12.09 -22.00
N SER A 304 14.81 12.20 -22.95
CA SER A 304 15.91 11.24 -23.14
C SER A 304 17.13 11.58 -22.26
N PHE A 305 17.86 10.55 -21.81
CA PHE A 305 19.13 10.65 -21.07
C PHE A 305 20.20 11.46 -21.83
N GLY A 306 20.19 11.43 -23.16
CA GLY A 306 21.12 12.20 -24.00
C GLY A 306 20.85 13.72 -24.06
N GLY A 307 20.00 14.27 -23.19
CA GLY A 307 19.63 15.68 -23.22
C GLY A 307 18.96 16.11 -24.54
N GLY A 308 18.84 17.41 -24.75
CA GLY A 308 18.39 18.01 -26.02
C GLY A 308 16.89 18.23 -26.19
N ALA A 309 16.04 17.70 -25.31
CA ALA A 309 14.59 17.95 -25.32
C ALA A 309 14.27 19.42 -24.98
N LEU A 310 13.27 19.99 -25.65
CA LEU A 310 12.76 21.34 -25.37
C LEU A 310 11.65 21.27 -24.32
N LEU A 311 11.92 21.76 -23.12
CA LEU A 311 10.97 21.90 -22.02
C LEU A 311 10.24 23.24 -22.11
N THR A 312 8.92 23.18 -21.94
CA THR A 312 8.01 24.31 -21.73
C THR A 312 7.49 24.26 -20.30
N ILE A 313 7.77 25.31 -19.51
CA ILE A 313 7.36 25.41 -18.10
C ILE A 313 6.42 26.60 -17.96
N THR A 314 5.19 26.38 -17.53
CA THR A 314 4.18 27.42 -17.29
C THR A 314 4.03 27.68 -15.81
N GLY A 315 3.89 28.93 -15.38
CA GLY A 315 3.86 29.31 -13.98
C GLY A 315 3.61 30.80 -13.72
N ILE A 316 3.92 31.25 -12.50
CA ILE A 316 3.74 32.63 -12.02
C ILE A 316 5.04 33.07 -11.33
N GLY A 317 5.47 34.32 -11.57
CA GLY A 317 6.65 34.89 -10.91
C GLY A 317 7.98 34.58 -11.59
N PHE A 318 7.99 34.23 -12.89
CA PHE A 318 9.22 34.02 -13.65
C PHE A 318 9.82 35.33 -14.16
N ASP A 319 11.14 35.33 -14.31
CA ASP A 319 11.92 36.41 -14.95
C ASP A 319 12.57 35.87 -16.23
N GLN A 320 12.27 36.52 -17.36
CA GLN A 320 12.72 36.09 -18.69
C GLN A 320 14.24 35.98 -18.80
N GLU A 321 14.99 36.83 -18.09
CA GLU A 321 16.45 36.91 -18.14
C GLU A 321 17.10 36.14 -16.98
N LYS A 322 16.55 36.23 -15.77
CA LYS A 322 17.19 35.76 -14.53
C LYS A 322 16.74 34.38 -14.07
N SER A 323 15.57 33.89 -14.46
CA SER A 323 15.13 32.55 -14.07
C SER A 323 16.05 31.50 -14.68
N LYS A 324 16.54 30.60 -13.82
CA LYS A 324 17.31 29.42 -14.21
C LYS A 324 16.45 28.19 -14.03
N VAL A 325 16.56 27.26 -14.96
CA VAL A 325 15.88 25.97 -14.90
C VAL A 325 16.96 24.91 -14.81
N PHE A 326 16.89 24.07 -13.80
CA PHE A 326 17.79 22.94 -13.62
C PHE A 326 17.00 21.64 -13.85
N VAL A 327 17.61 20.70 -14.55
CA VAL A 327 17.14 19.32 -14.67
C VAL A 327 18.26 18.45 -14.11
N CYS A 328 18.01 17.81 -12.96
CA CYS A 328 19.07 17.33 -12.07
C CYS A 328 20.02 18.48 -11.69
N ASP A 329 21.33 18.35 -11.93
CA ASP A 329 22.35 19.38 -11.67
C ASP A 329 22.76 20.18 -12.94
N GLY A 330 22.19 19.83 -14.09
CA GLY A 330 22.47 20.50 -15.35
C GLY A 330 21.57 21.73 -15.54
N GLU A 331 22.18 22.91 -15.71
CA GLU A 331 21.44 24.11 -16.12
C GLU A 331 20.91 23.92 -17.55
N CYS A 332 19.59 23.99 -17.69
CA CYS A 332 18.87 23.91 -18.95
C CYS A 332 19.16 25.16 -19.79
N LYS A 333 19.55 24.99 -21.06
CA LYS A 333 19.84 26.11 -21.95
C LYS A 333 18.54 26.84 -22.30
N LYS A 334 18.24 27.90 -21.56
CA LYS A 334 17.03 28.72 -21.73
C LYS A 334 17.02 29.41 -23.10
N MET A 335 15.82 29.67 -23.61
CA MET A 335 15.57 30.48 -24.80
C MET A 335 14.88 31.79 -24.37
N PRO A 336 15.65 32.84 -24.01
CA PRO A 336 15.10 34.07 -23.42
C PRO A 336 14.09 34.73 -24.35
N SER A 337 14.39 34.79 -25.66
CA SER A 337 13.55 35.43 -26.68
C SER A 337 12.16 34.80 -26.85
N ALA A 338 11.98 33.55 -26.41
CA ALA A 338 10.70 32.84 -26.46
C ALA A 338 10.00 32.79 -25.08
N SER A 339 10.73 33.09 -24.01
CA SER A 339 10.24 32.99 -22.63
C SER A 339 9.52 34.27 -22.19
N THR A 340 8.59 34.17 -21.24
CA THR A 340 7.81 35.26 -20.64
C THR A 340 7.78 35.12 -19.12
N SER A 341 7.17 36.09 -18.42
CA SER A 341 6.94 36.01 -16.96
C SER A 341 5.97 34.89 -16.52
N ARG A 342 5.32 34.20 -17.48
CA ARG A 342 4.44 33.05 -17.23
C ARG A 342 4.89 31.74 -17.88
N THR A 343 5.84 31.79 -18.81
CA THR A 343 6.24 30.60 -19.56
C THR A 343 7.74 30.62 -19.86
N LEU A 344 8.49 29.61 -19.44
CA LEU A 344 9.92 29.45 -19.72
C LEU A 344 10.12 28.32 -20.74
N TYR A 345 10.99 28.56 -21.72
CA TYR A 345 11.44 27.56 -22.68
C TYR A 345 12.92 27.25 -22.45
N CYS A 346 13.30 25.99 -22.30
CA CYS A 346 14.71 25.61 -22.11
C CYS A 346 15.04 24.23 -22.70
N GLN A 347 16.28 24.05 -23.15
CA GLN A 347 16.77 22.78 -23.69
C GLN A 347 17.60 22.00 -22.65
N VAL A 348 17.22 20.75 -22.38
CA VAL A 348 17.87 19.89 -21.35
C VAL A 348 19.34 19.65 -21.69
N PRO A 349 20.29 19.79 -20.73
CA PRO A 349 21.72 19.59 -20.97
C PRO A 349 22.07 18.09 -21.04
N LEU A 350 23.22 17.79 -21.63
CA LEU A 350 23.86 16.46 -21.61
C LEU A 350 24.58 16.28 -20.27
N HIS A 351 24.35 15.17 -19.55
CA HIS A 351 24.97 14.96 -18.23
C HIS A 351 26.08 13.89 -18.29
N ASN A 352 27.27 14.24 -17.79
CA ASN A 352 28.45 13.38 -17.64
C ASN A 352 29.12 13.73 -16.29
N ASP A 353 28.88 12.98 -15.19
CA ASP A 353 29.84 12.75 -14.08
C ASP A 353 29.19 11.95 -12.92
N ILE A 354 29.60 10.69 -12.74
CA ILE A 354 29.12 9.77 -11.67
C ILE A 354 30.36 9.08 -11.09
N ASN A 355 30.81 9.33 -9.84
CA ASN A 355 31.93 8.54 -9.27
C ASN A 355 32.17 8.48 -7.73
N GLU A 356 31.32 8.97 -6.81
CA GLU A 356 31.66 8.94 -5.35
C GLU A 356 30.76 8.10 -4.43
N ASN A 357 29.52 7.79 -4.81
CA ASN A 357 28.64 6.90 -4.06
C ASN A 357 28.42 5.60 -4.85
N ASN A 358 28.21 4.48 -4.16
CA ASN A 358 27.89 3.22 -4.82
C ASN A 358 26.62 2.62 -4.22
N VAL A 359 25.57 2.54 -5.03
CA VAL A 359 24.34 1.83 -4.69
C VAL A 359 24.33 0.55 -5.50
N ILE A 360 24.25 -0.59 -4.82
CA ILE A 360 24.14 -1.90 -5.46
C ILE A 360 22.77 -2.45 -5.10
N ILE A 361 22.02 -2.84 -6.12
CA ILE A 361 20.76 -3.55 -5.97
C ILE A 361 20.96 -4.89 -6.65
N ALA A 362 20.97 -5.98 -5.87
CA ALA A 362 21.04 -7.32 -6.44
C ALA A 362 22.29 -7.56 -7.33
N GLU A 363 23.46 -7.09 -6.90
CA GLU A 363 24.73 -7.12 -7.68
C GLU A 363 24.74 -6.23 -8.93
N THR A 364 23.62 -5.62 -9.31
CA THR A 364 23.57 -4.59 -10.34
C THR A 364 23.90 -3.23 -9.72
N PRO A 365 24.92 -2.52 -10.25
CA PRO A 365 25.17 -1.15 -9.85
C PRO A 365 23.98 -0.28 -10.28
N CYS A 366 23.46 0.47 -9.32
CA CYS A 366 22.46 1.49 -9.58
C CYS A 366 23.21 2.75 -10.00
N GLU A 367 23.03 3.15 -11.25
CA GLU A 367 23.68 4.30 -11.85
C GLU A 367 23.14 5.56 -11.18
N ILE A 368 23.92 6.08 -10.24
CA ILE A 368 23.55 7.23 -9.44
C ILE A 368 23.34 8.43 -10.36
N GLN A 369 22.10 8.89 -10.39
CA GLN A 369 21.67 10.06 -11.16
C GLN A 369 21.91 11.35 -10.38
N CYS A 370 21.72 11.32 -9.06
CA CYS A 370 22.09 12.42 -8.18
C CYS A 370 22.27 11.96 -6.73
N VAL A 371 23.09 12.68 -5.97
CA VAL A 371 23.24 12.49 -4.53
C VAL A 371 23.24 13.84 -3.83
N ASN A 372 22.51 13.92 -2.71
CA ASN A 372 22.66 14.98 -1.72
C ASN A 372 22.82 14.36 -0.31
N GLU A 373 22.87 15.21 0.73
CA GLU A 373 23.10 14.78 2.12
C GLU A 373 22.04 13.81 2.68
N THR A 374 20.85 13.70 2.06
CA THR A 374 19.71 12.92 2.56
C THR A 374 19.12 11.95 1.54
N ASN A 375 19.41 12.10 0.25
CA ASN A 375 18.82 11.34 -0.83
C ASN A 375 19.86 10.91 -1.85
N ILE A 376 19.76 9.66 -2.29
CA ILE A 376 20.45 9.14 -3.47
C ILE A 376 19.37 8.75 -4.47
N VAL A 377 19.37 9.38 -5.65
CA VAL A 377 18.55 8.95 -6.77
C VAL A 377 19.47 8.21 -7.72
N CYS A 378 19.12 6.98 -8.05
CA CYS A 378 19.89 6.18 -8.97
C CYS A 378 18.94 5.41 -9.88
N VAL A 379 19.36 5.19 -11.12
CA VAL A 379 18.64 4.37 -12.08
C VAL A 379 19.31 3.02 -12.04
N THR A 380 18.57 2.05 -11.56
CA THR A 380 19.08 0.71 -11.49
C THR A 380 19.15 0.11 -12.88
N GLY A 381 20.27 -0.54 -13.21
CA GLY A 381 20.46 -1.16 -14.52
C GLY A 381 19.48 -2.31 -14.75
N ALA A 382 19.40 -2.79 -15.99
CA ALA A 382 18.68 -4.03 -16.27
C ALA A 382 19.24 -5.16 -15.40
N HIS A 383 18.36 -5.94 -14.79
CA HIS A 383 18.72 -7.05 -13.93
C HIS A 383 17.93 -8.28 -14.35
N PHE A 384 18.61 -9.42 -14.45
CA PHE A 384 18.00 -10.71 -14.73
C PHE A 384 18.59 -11.73 -13.75
N PRO A 385 17.77 -12.54 -13.06
CA PRO A 385 16.31 -12.65 -13.16
C PRO A 385 15.54 -11.62 -12.30
N SER A 386 14.20 -11.60 -12.38
CA SER A 386 13.37 -10.91 -11.39
C SER A 386 13.69 -11.44 -9.98
N GLN A 387 13.92 -10.56 -9.02
CA GLN A 387 14.20 -10.97 -7.63
C GLN A 387 13.90 -9.88 -6.60
N GLN A 388 13.52 -10.32 -5.40
CA GLN A 388 13.49 -9.48 -4.20
C GLN A 388 14.88 -9.41 -3.58
N THR A 389 15.33 -8.22 -3.25
CA THR A 389 16.67 -7.97 -2.68
C THR A 389 16.65 -6.78 -1.73
N LYS A 390 17.80 -6.45 -1.15
CA LYS A 390 18.00 -5.23 -0.37
C LYS A 390 18.76 -4.21 -1.23
N VAL A 391 18.38 -2.93 -1.12
CA VAL A 391 19.17 -1.81 -1.64
C VAL A 391 20.39 -1.64 -0.72
N ILE A 392 21.58 -1.94 -1.24
CA ILE A 392 22.84 -1.80 -0.51
C ILE A 392 23.46 -0.46 -0.89
N VAL A 393 23.47 0.47 0.06
CA VAL A 393 24.13 1.77 -0.10
C VAL A 393 25.49 1.72 0.60
N SER A 394 26.57 1.91 -0.18
CA SER A 394 27.93 2.03 0.32
C SER A 394 28.41 3.47 0.19
N VAL A 395 28.73 4.08 1.33
CA VAL A 395 29.27 5.45 1.41
C VAL A 395 30.74 5.37 1.75
N ARG A 396 31.61 5.88 0.85
CA ARG A 396 33.07 5.84 1.03
C ARG A 396 33.45 6.57 2.33
N GLY A 397 34.13 5.86 3.24
CA GLY A 397 34.55 6.38 4.54
C GLY A 397 33.57 6.13 5.70
N ASN A 398 32.29 5.86 5.41
CA ASN A 398 31.23 5.64 6.42
C ASN A 398 30.67 4.19 6.44
N GLY A 399 30.94 3.38 5.41
CA GLY A 399 30.52 1.97 5.35
C GLY A 399 29.13 1.77 4.72
N ILE A 400 28.49 0.63 5.05
CA ILE A 400 27.19 0.22 4.50
C ILE A 400 26.05 0.75 5.38
N ALA A 401 25.00 1.29 4.75
CA ALA A 401 23.80 1.77 5.45
C ALA A 401 23.00 0.61 6.10
N LYS A 402 22.19 0.91 7.13
CA LYS A 402 21.29 -0.07 7.76
C LYS A 402 20.23 -0.56 6.76
N LEU A 403 19.91 -1.86 6.81
CA LEU A 403 19.07 -2.54 5.81
C LEU A 403 17.65 -2.87 6.30
N ASP A 404 17.25 -2.35 7.45
CA ASP A 404 15.99 -2.72 8.12
C ASP A 404 14.75 -2.43 7.26
N ASN A 405 14.77 -1.36 6.45
CA ASN A 405 13.69 -0.94 5.53
C ASN A 405 14.20 -0.70 4.10
N ALA A 406 15.03 -1.60 3.58
CA ALA A 406 15.69 -1.43 2.28
C ALA A 406 15.24 -2.46 1.22
N ASP A 407 14.07 -3.07 1.35
CA ASP A 407 13.59 -4.06 0.38
C ASP A 407 13.30 -3.42 -0.99
N PHE A 408 13.74 -4.07 -2.06
CA PHE A 408 13.50 -3.68 -3.44
C PHE A 408 13.21 -4.90 -4.30
N ASN A 409 12.25 -4.78 -5.22
CA ASN A 409 11.88 -5.83 -6.14
C ASN A 409 12.26 -5.43 -7.56
N TYR A 410 13.21 -6.16 -8.14
CA TYR A 410 13.37 -6.18 -9.58
C TYR A 410 12.24 -7.02 -10.16
N ILE A 411 11.26 -6.35 -10.76
CA ILE A 411 10.05 -6.95 -11.31
C ILE A 411 9.85 -6.46 -12.74
N ASP A 412 9.44 -7.36 -13.63
CA ASP A 412 9.10 -7.02 -15.00
C ASP A 412 7.71 -6.35 -15.01
N VAL A 413 7.54 -5.18 -15.63
CA VAL A 413 6.22 -4.51 -15.70
C VAL A 413 5.49 -4.92 -16.98
N TRP A 414 4.17 -5.13 -16.92
CA TRP A 414 3.37 -5.64 -18.04
C TRP A 414 3.40 -4.70 -19.26
N SER A 415 3.38 -3.39 -19.05
CA SER A 415 3.43 -2.38 -20.13
C SER A 415 4.75 -2.36 -20.91
N SER A 416 5.82 -2.96 -20.36
CA SER A 416 7.14 -2.92 -20.97
C SER A 416 7.28 -3.92 -22.10
N ARG A 417 7.75 -3.45 -23.27
CA ARG A 417 8.10 -4.33 -24.39
C ARG A 417 9.20 -5.34 -24.04
N TYR A 418 10.06 -5.03 -23.08
CA TYR A 418 11.18 -5.90 -22.70
C TYR A 418 10.71 -7.14 -21.93
N THR A 419 9.62 -7.03 -21.17
CA THR A 419 8.94 -8.16 -20.53
C THR A 419 8.51 -9.20 -21.58
N TRP A 420 8.21 -8.74 -22.79
CA TRP A 420 7.73 -9.55 -23.92
C TRP A 420 8.80 -9.77 -24.99
N GLY A 421 10.08 -9.85 -24.59
CA GLY A 421 11.17 -10.19 -25.51
C GLY A 421 11.47 -9.11 -26.56
N GLY A 422 11.02 -7.88 -26.33
CA GLY A 422 11.16 -6.75 -27.25
C GLY A 422 9.91 -6.47 -28.09
N ASP A 423 8.87 -7.30 -28.03
CA ASP A 423 7.61 -7.08 -28.74
C ASP A 423 6.63 -6.19 -27.96
N THR A 424 5.55 -5.74 -28.60
CA THR A 424 4.50 -4.97 -27.90
C THR A 424 3.82 -5.83 -26.82
N PRO A 425 3.28 -5.21 -25.75
CA PRO A 425 2.48 -5.93 -24.76
C PRO A 425 1.32 -6.73 -25.39
N PRO A 426 0.88 -7.84 -24.76
CA PRO A 426 -0.14 -8.73 -25.31
C PRO A 426 -1.40 -7.99 -25.77
N GLU A 427 -1.81 -8.27 -27.01
CA GLU A 427 -2.98 -7.68 -27.64
C GLU A 427 -4.24 -8.54 -27.41
N ALA A 428 -5.39 -8.08 -27.90
CA ALA A 428 -6.64 -8.84 -27.81
C ALA A 428 -6.50 -10.22 -28.48
N GLY A 429 -6.93 -11.28 -27.79
CA GLY A 429 -6.81 -12.65 -28.28
C GLY A 429 -5.43 -13.30 -28.10
N SER A 430 -4.48 -12.64 -27.43
CA SER A 430 -3.18 -13.26 -27.11
C SER A 430 -3.29 -14.37 -26.06
N LEU A 431 -2.50 -15.43 -26.23
CA LEU A 431 -2.19 -16.42 -25.18
C LEU A 431 -0.93 -15.92 -24.44
N VAL A 432 -1.06 -15.63 -23.16
CA VAL A 432 0.03 -15.12 -22.32
C VAL A 432 0.49 -16.22 -21.38
N VAL A 433 1.80 -16.47 -21.31
CA VAL A 433 2.39 -17.44 -20.39
C VAL A 433 3.45 -16.75 -19.53
N ILE A 434 3.27 -16.76 -18.21
CA ILE A 434 4.21 -16.25 -17.22
C ILE A 434 4.95 -17.45 -16.64
N THR A 435 6.20 -17.62 -17.07
CA THR A 435 7.00 -18.81 -16.81
C THR A 435 7.82 -18.71 -15.52
N ARG A 436 8.36 -19.86 -15.07
CA ARG A 436 9.20 -19.94 -13.87
C ARG A 436 10.35 -18.93 -13.91
N GLY A 437 10.48 -18.19 -12.81
CA GLY A 437 11.51 -17.14 -12.65
C GLY A 437 11.08 -15.77 -13.18
N GLN A 438 9.93 -15.66 -13.86
CA GLN A 438 9.32 -14.37 -14.19
C GLN A 438 8.42 -13.92 -13.05
N THR A 439 8.60 -12.67 -12.63
CA THR A 439 7.65 -11.97 -11.76
C THR A 439 7.20 -10.75 -12.54
N ILE A 440 5.90 -10.68 -12.86
CA ILE A 440 5.33 -9.60 -13.65
C ILE A 440 4.41 -8.76 -12.77
N LEU A 441 4.60 -7.45 -12.80
CA LEU A 441 3.71 -6.45 -12.25
C LEU A 441 2.71 -6.02 -13.34
N LEU A 442 1.43 -6.31 -13.13
CA LEU A 442 0.35 -5.80 -13.98
C LEU A 442 0.10 -4.34 -13.64
N ASP A 443 0.61 -3.43 -14.47
CA ASP A 443 0.59 -1.97 -14.29
C ASP A 443 -0.40 -1.24 -15.22
N GLN A 444 -1.13 -2.00 -16.05
CA GLN A 444 -2.18 -1.49 -16.93
C GLN A 444 -3.29 -2.52 -17.13
N SER A 445 -4.51 -2.05 -17.40
CA SER A 445 -5.62 -2.92 -17.79
C SER A 445 -5.30 -3.68 -19.08
N THR A 446 -5.70 -4.94 -19.16
CA THR A 446 -5.45 -5.77 -20.34
C THR A 446 -6.58 -5.61 -21.37
N PRO A 447 -6.28 -5.77 -22.68
CA PRO A 447 -7.32 -6.15 -23.63
C PRO A 447 -7.87 -7.54 -23.29
N VAL A 448 -8.94 -7.98 -23.96
CA VAL A 448 -9.49 -9.33 -23.74
C VAL A 448 -8.51 -10.38 -24.25
N LEU A 449 -7.73 -10.97 -23.34
CA LEU A 449 -6.75 -12.02 -23.66
C LEU A 449 -7.46 -13.34 -23.93
N LYS A 450 -6.88 -14.17 -24.81
CA LYS A 450 -7.42 -15.52 -25.07
C LYS A 450 -7.24 -16.44 -23.87
N MET A 451 -6.10 -16.37 -23.22
CA MET A 451 -5.80 -17.14 -22.02
C MET A 451 -4.56 -16.57 -21.34
N LEU A 452 -4.57 -16.57 -20.01
CA LEU A 452 -3.42 -16.25 -19.16
C LEU A 452 -2.99 -17.52 -18.41
N VAL A 453 -1.76 -17.96 -18.62
CA VAL A 453 -1.17 -19.12 -17.95
C VAL A 453 -0.06 -18.62 -17.04
N ILE A 454 -0.17 -18.87 -15.74
CA ILE A 454 0.86 -18.55 -14.76
C ILE A 454 1.53 -19.88 -14.38
N GLN A 455 2.61 -20.20 -15.09
CA GLN A 455 3.31 -21.48 -15.05
C GLN A 455 4.63 -21.35 -14.28
N GLY A 456 4.57 -21.48 -12.96
CA GLY A 456 5.72 -21.35 -12.05
C GLY A 456 6.27 -19.93 -11.89
N GLY A 457 5.75 -18.96 -12.63
CA GLY A 457 6.03 -17.53 -12.46
C GLY A 457 5.03 -16.85 -11.51
N THR A 458 5.15 -15.53 -11.37
CA THR A 458 4.30 -14.73 -10.48
C THR A 458 3.68 -13.56 -11.24
N LEU A 459 2.38 -13.33 -11.07
CA LEU A 459 1.68 -12.12 -11.51
C LEU A 459 1.17 -11.37 -10.28
N VAL A 460 1.57 -10.11 -10.15
CA VAL A 460 1.14 -9.21 -9.06
C VAL A 460 0.45 -8.00 -9.67
N PHE A 461 -0.62 -7.52 -9.08
CA PHE A 461 -1.23 -6.24 -9.48
C PHE A 461 -0.45 -5.06 -8.92
N ASP A 462 -0.26 -4.02 -9.73
CA ASP A 462 0.23 -2.72 -9.26
C ASP A 462 -0.83 -2.02 -8.39
N GLU A 463 -0.41 -1.11 -7.52
CA GLU A 463 -1.29 -0.31 -6.67
C GLU A 463 -1.96 0.80 -7.50
N ALA A 464 -2.83 0.38 -8.42
CA ALA A 464 -3.62 1.22 -9.31
C ALA A 464 -4.97 0.56 -9.66
N ASP A 465 -5.92 1.34 -10.16
CA ASP A 465 -7.21 0.81 -10.63
C ASP A 465 -7.02 0.06 -11.95
N ILE A 466 -7.14 -1.26 -11.92
CA ILE A 466 -6.75 -2.15 -13.03
C ILE A 466 -7.84 -3.19 -13.31
N GLU A 467 -8.13 -3.42 -14.58
CA GLU A 467 -8.99 -4.50 -15.05
C GLU A 467 -8.20 -5.53 -15.87
N LEU A 468 -8.10 -6.76 -15.36
CA LEU A 468 -7.61 -7.92 -16.09
C LEU A 468 -8.78 -8.57 -16.83
N GLN A 469 -8.70 -8.58 -18.16
CA GLN A 469 -9.69 -9.16 -19.05
C GLN A 469 -9.12 -10.36 -19.78
N THR A 470 -9.76 -11.52 -19.64
CA THR A 470 -9.31 -12.73 -20.33
C THR A 470 -10.43 -13.76 -20.43
N GLU A 471 -10.38 -14.66 -21.42
CA GLU A 471 -11.34 -15.76 -21.43
C GLU A 471 -11.07 -16.78 -20.32
N ASN A 472 -9.80 -17.10 -20.03
CA ASN A 472 -9.44 -18.09 -19.00
C ASN A 472 -8.09 -17.79 -18.35
N ILE A 473 -7.97 -18.13 -17.07
CA ILE A 473 -6.73 -18.06 -16.29
C ILE A 473 -6.39 -19.46 -15.79
N LEU A 474 -5.14 -19.90 -15.96
CA LEU A 474 -4.65 -21.17 -15.41
C LEU A 474 -3.36 -20.94 -14.62
N ILE A 475 -3.38 -21.26 -13.33
CA ILE A 475 -2.21 -21.23 -12.44
C ILE A 475 -1.70 -22.66 -12.27
N THR A 476 -0.42 -22.90 -12.57
CA THR A 476 0.20 -24.24 -12.56
C THR A 476 1.71 -24.16 -12.25
N ASP A 477 2.33 -25.30 -11.98
CA ASP A 477 3.76 -25.51 -11.81
C ASP A 477 4.43 -24.63 -10.74
N GLY A 478 3.67 -24.28 -9.69
CA GLY A 478 4.07 -23.40 -8.60
C GLY A 478 3.79 -21.92 -8.86
N GLY A 479 2.94 -21.60 -9.84
CA GLY A 479 2.61 -20.22 -10.20
C GLY A 479 1.89 -19.46 -9.09
N VAL A 480 2.05 -18.15 -9.05
CA VAL A 480 1.42 -17.27 -8.05
C VAL A 480 0.64 -16.16 -8.75
N PHE A 481 -0.63 -16.02 -8.42
CA PHE A 481 -1.46 -14.89 -8.82
C PHE A 481 -1.89 -14.11 -7.59
N GLN A 482 -1.42 -12.87 -7.46
CA GLN A 482 -1.56 -12.05 -6.27
C GLN A 482 -2.21 -10.69 -6.55
N ILE A 483 -3.26 -10.37 -5.81
CA ILE A 483 -3.86 -9.03 -5.69
C ILE A 483 -3.92 -8.68 -4.21
N GLY A 484 -2.94 -7.91 -3.75
CA GLY A 484 -2.72 -7.67 -2.32
C GLY A 484 -2.23 -8.91 -1.57
N THR A 485 -1.92 -8.73 -0.29
CA THR A 485 -1.55 -9.80 0.66
C THR A 485 -2.31 -9.60 1.97
N GLU A 486 -2.37 -10.61 2.83
CA GLU A 486 -3.02 -10.47 4.14
C GLU A 486 -2.42 -9.33 4.99
N SER A 487 -1.10 -9.11 4.94
CA SER A 487 -0.43 -8.02 5.66
C SER A 487 -0.53 -6.66 4.95
N ALA A 488 -0.74 -6.66 3.64
CA ALA A 488 -0.87 -5.47 2.81
C ALA A 488 -2.03 -5.65 1.82
N PRO A 489 -3.28 -5.43 2.28
CA PRO A 489 -4.45 -5.58 1.42
C PRO A 489 -4.45 -4.55 0.30
N PHE A 490 -4.97 -4.94 -0.86
CA PHE A 490 -5.02 -4.11 -2.05
C PHE A 490 -5.88 -2.87 -1.83
N ARG A 491 -5.34 -1.68 -2.10
CA ARG A 491 -6.02 -0.41 -1.76
C ARG A 491 -6.83 0.19 -2.91
N HIS A 492 -6.56 -0.26 -4.13
CA HIS A 492 -7.18 0.23 -5.36
C HIS A 492 -8.32 -0.68 -5.82
N LYS A 493 -8.91 -0.38 -6.98
CA LYS A 493 -9.96 -1.21 -7.59
C LYS A 493 -9.34 -2.22 -8.57
N ALA A 494 -9.44 -3.50 -8.25
CA ALA A 494 -9.02 -4.57 -9.14
C ALA A 494 -10.26 -5.30 -9.69
N ILE A 495 -10.38 -5.42 -11.01
CA ILE A 495 -11.45 -6.18 -11.66
C ILE A 495 -10.83 -7.32 -12.46
N ILE A 496 -11.28 -8.55 -12.23
CA ILE A 496 -11.03 -9.69 -13.10
C ILE A 496 -12.33 -9.96 -13.86
N THR A 497 -12.32 -9.72 -15.16
CA THR A 497 -13.44 -10.03 -16.06
C THR A 497 -13.10 -11.24 -16.91
N LEU A 498 -13.78 -12.36 -16.62
CA LEU A 498 -13.68 -13.59 -17.39
C LEU A 498 -14.65 -13.52 -18.58
N HIS A 499 -14.13 -13.64 -19.79
CA HIS A 499 -14.92 -13.58 -21.04
C HIS A 499 -15.24 -14.97 -21.58
N GLY A 500 -16.36 -15.11 -22.27
CA GLY A 500 -16.76 -16.38 -22.88
C GLY A 500 -18.26 -16.60 -22.89
N HIS A 501 -18.67 -17.65 -23.58
CA HIS A 501 -20.07 -18.00 -23.83
C HIS A 501 -20.27 -19.51 -23.87
N LEU A 502 -21.53 -19.96 -23.91
CA LEU A 502 -21.91 -21.38 -23.85
C LEU A 502 -21.23 -22.26 -24.92
N ARG A 503 -20.84 -21.68 -26.06
CA ARG A 503 -20.19 -22.38 -27.19
C ARG A 503 -18.69 -22.14 -27.25
N ALA A 504 -18.12 -21.45 -26.27
CA ALA A 504 -16.68 -21.22 -26.20
C ALA A 504 -15.94 -22.56 -26.02
N LYS A 505 -14.70 -22.61 -26.51
CA LYS A 505 -13.84 -23.78 -26.31
C LYS A 505 -13.51 -23.89 -24.83
N GLU A 506 -13.67 -25.09 -24.30
CA GLU A 506 -13.39 -25.39 -22.90
C GLU A 506 -11.94 -25.82 -22.70
N LEU A 507 -11.36 -25.38 -21.60
CA LEU A 507 -10.17 -26.01 -21.03
C LEU A 507 -10.56 -27.39 -20.51
N PRO A 508 -9.79 -28.45 -20.84
CA PRO A 508 -10.00 -29.76 -20.26
C PRO A 508 -10.09 -29.67 -18.73
N LEU A 509 -11.06 -30.37 -18.13
CA LEU A 509 -11.43 -30.35 -16.71
C LEU A 509 -12.07 -29.04 -16.22
N TYR A 510 -11.51 -27.88 -16.55
CA TYR A 510 -11.87 -26.58 -15.96
C TYR A 510 -13.05 -25.89 -16.64
N GLY A 511 -13.30 -26.15 -17.93
CA GLY A 511 -14.38 -25.51 -18.68
C GLY A 511 -13.96 -24.21 -19.35
N ALA A 512 -14.93 -23.37 -19.66
CA ALA A 512 -14.70 -22.04 -20.25
C ALA A 512 -15.01 -20.95 -19.21
N LYS A 513 -14.47 -19.75 -19.42
CA LYS A 513 -14.72 -18.58 -18.56
C LYS A 513 -14.25 -18.83 -17.12
N THR A 514 -13.06 -19.41 -16.99
CA THR A 514 -12.61 -19.99 -15.72
C THR A 514 -11.28 -19.43 -15.26
N LEU A 515 -11.15 -19.18 -13.96
CA LEU A 515 -9.90 -19.02 -13.23
C LEU A 515 -9.62 -20.34 -12.51
N ALA A 516 -8.65 -21.10 -13.00
CA ALA A 516 -8.28 -22.42 -12.50
C ALA A 516 -6.93 -22.39 -11.78
N VAL A 517 -6.85 -23.04 -10.62
CA VAL A 517 -5.63 -23.20 -9.83
C VAL A 517 -5.33 -24.70 -9.69
N ARG A 518 -4.27 -25.17 -10.35
CA ARG A 518 -3.89 -26.59 -10.38
C ARG A 518 -2.70 -26.91 -9.48
N GLU A 519 -1.63 -26.13 -9.59
CA GLU A 519 -0.41 -26.27 -8.79
C GLU A 519 0.13 -24.85 -8.60
N GLY A 520 -0.31 -24.16 -7.55
CA GLY A 520 0.02 -22.76 -7.35
C GLY A 520 -0.83 -22.06 -6.29
N THR A 521 -0.66 -20.74 -6.21
CA THR A 521 -1.29 -19.91 -5.20
C THR A 521 -2.15 -18.84 -5.85
N LEU A 522 -3.40 -18.69 -5.37
CA LEU A 522 -4.25 -17.54 -5.65
C LEU A 522 -4.47 -16.75 -4.36
N ASP A 523 -3.94 -15.54 -4.32
CA ASP A 523 -4.07 -14.60 -3.20
C ASP A 523 -4.85 -13.38 -3.65
N LEU A 524 -6.04 -13.21 -3.09
CA LEU A 524 -6.91 -12.06 -3.33
C LEU A 524 -7.27 -11.45 -1.98
N HIS A 525 -6.69 -10.30 -1.64
CA HIS A 525 -6.88 -9.64 -0.35
C HIS A 525 -7.35 -8.19 -0.56
N GLY A 526 -8.67 -8.00 -0.53
CA GLY A 526 -9.31 -6.69 -0.64
C GLY A 526 -9.26 -5.90 0.66
N LEU A 527 -9.75 -4.66 0.63
CA LEU A 527 -9.84 -3.80 1.80
C LEU A 527 -10.70 -4.45 2.89
N PRO A 528 -10.18 -4.57 4.13
CA PRO A 528 -10.94 -5.18 5.21
C PRO A 528 -12.25 -4.47 5.52
N VAL A 529 -13.31 -5.27 5.66
CA VAL A 529 -14.64 -4.84 6.08
C VAL A 529 -14.96 -5.50 7.42
N PRO A 530 -14.75 -4.81 8.56
CA PRO A 530 -14.92 -5.42 9.90
C PRO A 530 -16.34 -5.94 10.18
N VAL A 531 -17.35 -5.28 9.61
CA VAL A 531 -18.76 -5.68 9.71
C VAL A 531 -19.30 -5.89 8.30
N VAL A 532 -19.28 -7.13 7.83
CA VAL A 532 -19.78 -7.51 6.50
C VAL A 532 -21.30 -7.53 6.41
N TRP A 533 -21.98 -7.81 7.53
CA TRP A 533 -23.42 -7.76 7.68
C TRP A 533 -23.79 -7.54 9.16
N THR A 534 -24.98 -7.02 9.40
CA THR A 534 -25.56 -6.72 10.72
C THR A 534 -27.08 -6.82 10.65
N HIS A 535 -27.80 -6.62 11.75
CA HIS A 535 -29.26 -6.52 11.74
C HIS A 535 -29.73 -5.06 11.82
N LEU A 536 -30.98 -4.83 11.42
CA LEU A 536 -31.70 -3.60 11.75
C LEU A 536 -31.87 -3.44 13.26
N ALA A 537 -31.54 -2.27 13.79
CA ALA A 537 -31.81 -1.87 15.17
C ALA A 537 -33.28 -1.45 15.38
N GLN A 538 -33.95 -0.97 14.32
CA GLN A 538 -35.36 -0.58 14.35
C GLN A 538 -36.04 -0.99 13.06
N THR A 539 -37.35 -1.28 13.11
CA THR A 539 -38.15 -1.61 11.93
C THR A 539 -38.10 -0.49 10.89
N ALA A 540 -37.70 -0.85 9.68
CA ALA A 540 -37.74 0.02 8.52
C ALA A 540 -39.06 -0.21 7.77
N LYS A 541 -39.94 0.80 7.73
CA LYS A 541 -41.23 0.70 7.04
C LYS A 541 -41.06 0.81 5.53
N ALA A 542 -42.00 0.24 4.79
CA ALA A 542 -42.15 0.52 3.36
C ALA A 542 -42.24 2.04 3.13
N GLY A 543 -41.52 2.52 2.12
CA GLY A 543 -41.34 3.95 1.81
C GLY A 543 -40.22 4.65 2.59
N SER A 544 -39.56 4.00 3.56
CA SER A 544 -38.42 4.58 4.28
C SER A 544 -37.15 4.57 3.41
N SER A 545 -36.42 5.69 3.41
CA SER A 545 -35.06 5.76 2.87
C SER A 545 -33.98 5.67 3.95
N ASN A 546 -34.34 5.52 5.22
CA ASN A 546 -33.38 5.44 6.32
C ASN A 546 -33.42 4.05 6.96
N LEU A 547 -32.25 3.44 7.15
CA LEU A 547 -32.05 2.22 7.92
C LEU A 547 -31.23 2.52 9.16
N ILE A 548 -31.65 2.02 10.32
CA ILE A 548 -30.91 2.13 11.58
C ILE A 548 -30.37 0.73 11.92
N LEU A 549 -29.06 0.61 12.10
CA LEU A 549 -28.34 -0.64 12.25
C LEU A 549 -27.92 -0.92 13.70
N GLN A 550 -27.86 -2.20 14.08
CA GLN A 550 -27.41 -2.63 15.41
C GLN A 550 -25.92 -2.40 15.66
N LYS A 551 -25.09 -2.58 14.64
CA LYS A 551 -23.64 -2.36 14.69
C LYS A 551 -23.27 -1.17 13.81
N ALA A 552 -22.28 -0.41 14.26
CA ALA A 552 -21.65 0.60 13.41
C ALA A 552 -20.91 -0.09 12.26
N VAL A 553 -21.02 0.47 11.06
CA VAL A 553 -20.39 -0.04 9.84
C VAL A 553 -19.40 0.95 9.25
N THR A 554 -18.45 0.45 8.46
CA THR A 554 -17.47 1.25 7.71
C THR A 554 -17.85 1.41 6.24
N TRP A 555 -19.11 1.17 5.90
CA TRP A 555 -19.64 1.21 4.53
C TRP A 555 -19.69 2.67 4.03
N LYS A 556 -19.72 2.88 2.71
CA LYS A 556 -19.61 4.21 2.09
C LYS A 556 -20.75 4.49 1.10
N PRO A 557 -21.02 5.78 0.79
CA PRO A 557 -21.88 6.15 -0.32
C PRO A 557 -21.50 5.43 -1.62
N GLY A 558 -22.50 4.96 -2.36
CA GLY A 558 -22.34 4.17 -3.58
C GLY A 558 -22.23 2.65 -3.37
N ASP A 559 -22.03 2.19 -2.13
CA ASP A 559 -22.05 0.76 -1.82
C ASP A 559 -23.46 0.16 -1.99
N LYS A 560 -23.51 -1.12 -2.41
CA LYS A 560 -24.75 -1.88 -2.53
C LYS A 560 -24.93 -2.75 -1.29
N ILE A 561 -26.15 -2.77 -0.76
CA ILE A 561 -26.54 -3.61 0.37
C ILE A 561 -27.75 -4.47 0.01
N VAL A 562 -27.85 -5.63 0.62
CA VAL A 562 -29.06 -6.46 0.66
C VAL A 562 -29.76 -6.29 2.00
N ILE A 563 -31.09 -6.23 2.00
CA ILE A 563 -31.95 -6.27 3.18
C ILE A 563 -32.83 -7.53 3.06
N ALA A 564 -32.76 -8.41 4.06
CA ALA A 564 -33.49 -9.66 4.09
C ALA A 564 -35.00 -9.47 4.30
N SER A 565 -35.81 -10.32 3.66
CA SER A 565 -37.25 -10.38 3.91
C SER A 565 -37.54 -10.77 5.36
N THR A 566 -38.56 -10.15 5.96
CA THR A 566 -39.08 -10.50 7.29
C THR A 566 -40.55 -10.95 7.26
N GLY A 567 -41.11 -11.18 6.07
CA GLY A 567 -42.48 -11.64 5.90
C GLY A 567 -42.65 -13.14 6.20
N ASP A 568 -43.74 -13.72 5.70
CA ASP A 568 -44.09 -15.13 5.87
C ASP A 568 -43.27 -16.09 4.97
N SER A 569 -43.64 -17.37 4.95
CA SER A 569 -43.03 -18.41 4.10
C SER A 569 -43.22 -18.17 2.58
N HIS A 570 -43.92 -17.13 2.16
CA HIS A 570 -44.13 -16.77 0.75
C HIS A 570 -43.56 -15.39 0.38
N SER A 571 -42.83 -14.76 1.30
CA SER A 571 -42.29 -13.40 1.20
C SER A 571 -40.95 -13.30 0.46
N GLN A 572 -40.52 -14.29 -0.32
CA GLN A 572 -39.19 -14.28 -0.97
C GLN A 572 -38.97 -13.09 -1.91
N ARG A 573 -40.04 -12.47 -2.41
CA ARG A 573 -39.98 -11.28 -3.27
C ARG A 573 -39.72 -9.98 -2.52
N GLU A 574 -39.73 -10.02 -1.19
CA GLU A 574 -39.52 -8.87 -0.31
C GLU A 574 -38.05 -8.68 0.06
N ASN A 575 -37.13 -9.54 -0.38
CA ASN A 575 -35.71 -9.26 -0.27
C ASN A 575 -35.34 -8.09 -1.19
N GLU A 576 -34.62 -7.09 -0.68
CA GLU A 576 -34.37 -5.86 -1.43
C GLU A 576 -32.88 -5.54 -1.51
N VAL A 577 -32.42 -5.03 -2.66
CA VAL A 577 -31.10 -4.42 -2.81
C VAL A 577 -31.25 -2.91 -2.91
N ARG A 578 -30.40 -2.18 -2.21
CA ARG A 578 -30.36 -0.72 -2.22
C ARG A 578 -28.94 -0.19 -2.30
N ILE A 579 -28.81 1.04 -2.75
CA ILE A 579 -27.54 1.78 -2.79
C ILE A 579 -27.53 2.78 -1.64
N ILE A 580 -26.40 2.86 -0.95
CA ILE A 580 -26.19 3.83 0.12
C ILE A 580 -25.96 5.21 -0.50
N GLU A 581 -26.76 6.20 -0.11
CA GLU A 581 -26.56 7.61 -0.43
C GLU A 581 -25.62 8.28 0.59
N ALA A 582 -25.84 8.04 1.88
CA ALA A 582 -25.05 8.61 2.97
C ALA A 582 -25.01 7.67 4.18
N VAL A 583 -23.99 7.84 5.02
CA VAL A 583 -23.82 7.11 6.29
C VAL A 583 -23.61 8.16 7.39
N SER A 584 -24.24 7.97 8.56
CA SER A 584 -24.01 8.82 9.72
C SER A 584 -22.59 8.71 10.27
N ASP A 585 -22.12 9.73 10.98
CA ASP A 585 -20.76 9.77 11.56
C ASP A 585 -20.47 8.59 12.51
N ASP A 586 -21.50 8.06 13.18
CA ASP A 586 -21.38 6.90 14.08
C ASP A 586 -21.49 5.54 13.36
N GLY A 587 -21.68 5.54 12.03
CA GLY A 587 -21.81 4.36 11.19
C GLY A 587 -23.10 3.55 11.42
N ARG A 588 -24.12 4.08 12.10
CA ARG A 588 -25.33 3.30 12.46
C ARG A 588 -26.56 3.64 11.63
N ILE A 589 -26.58 4.74 10.90
CA ILE A 589 -27.71 5.16 10.07
C ILE A 589 -27.26 5.19 8.61
N LEU A 590 -27.98 4.47 7.75
CA LEU A 590 -27.80 4.50 6.31
C LEU A 590 -28.96 5.27 5.67
N CYS A 591 -28.64 6.27 4.86
CA CYS A 591 -29.58 6.88 3.93
C CYS A 591 -29.47 6.15 2.59
N LEU A 592 -30.60 5.77 1.99
CA LEU A 592 -30.70 5.02 0.75
C LEU A 592 -31.06 5.95 -0.41
N THR A 593 -30.49 5.70 -1.58
CA THR A 593 -30.81 6.47 -2.80
C THR A 593 -32.26 6.32 -3.24
N GLU A 594 -32.88 5.18 -2.91
CA GLU A 594 -34.27 4.86 -3.21
C GLU A 594 -34.95 4.28 -1.96
N PRO A 595 -36.20 4.66 -1.67
CA PRO A 595 -36.92 4.13 -0.51
C PRO A 595 -37.19 2.62 -0.64
N LEU A 596 -37.36 1.95 0.50
CA LEU A 596 -37.77 0.54 0.56
C LEU A 596 -39.19 0.34 -0.02
N MET A 597 -39.42 -0.79 -0.68
CA MET A 597 -40.76 -1.16 -1.15
C MET A 597 -41.53 -1.94 -0.08
N TYR A 598 -40.82 -2.70 0.75
CA TYR A 598 -41.40 -3.56 1.78
C TYR A 598 -40.97 -3.16 3.18
N GLN A 599 -41.68 -3.68 4.18
CA GLN A 599 -41.33 -3.48 5.59
C GLN A 599 -40.31 -4.54 6.00
N HIS A 600 -39.25 -4.10 6.69
CA HIS A 600 -38.22 -4.96 7.26
C HIS A 600 -38.16 -4.78 8.77
N LEU A 601 -38.41 -5.86 9.52
CA LEU A 601 -38.50 -5.82 10.97
C LEU A 601 -37.16 -5.54 11.64
N GLY A 602 -37.21 -4.88 12.78
CA GLY A 602 -36.07 -4.61 13.66
C GLY A 602 -36.54 -4.54 15.11
N VAL A 603 -37.24 -5.58 15.57
CA VAL A 603 -37.91 -5.61 16.89
C VAL A 603 -37.33 -6.68 17.81
N SER A 604 -37.29 -6.37 19.11
CA SER A 604 -37.02 -7.33 20.18
C SER A 604 -38.35 -7.64 20.87
N ILE A 605 -38.74 -8.92 20.86
CA ILE A 605 -40.02 -9.39 21.40
C ILE A 605 -39.73 -10.13 22.71
N PRO A 606 -40.12 -9.58 23.87
CA PRO A 606 -40.04 -10.29 25.14
C PRO A 606 -41.11 -11.37 25.18
N LEU A 607 -40.70 -12.63 25.18
CA LEU A 607 -41.63 -13.74 25.29
C LEU A 607 -42.06 -13.92 26.77
N PRO A 608 -43.29 -14.40 27.03
CA PRO A 608 -43.82 -14.61 28.38
C PRO A 608 -42.99 -15.51 29.29
N ASP A 609 -42.07 -16.27 28.72
CA ASP A 609 -41.19 -17.24 29.37
C ASP A 609 -39.84 -16.64 29.82
N GLY A 610 -39.62 -15.34 29.57
CA GLY A 610 -38.40 -14.58 29.88
C GLY A 610 -37.32 -14.63 28.80
N VAL A 611 -37.54 -15.36 27.69
CA VAL A 611 -36.63 -15.33 26.52
C VAL A 611 -36.90 -14.07 25.72
N VAL A 612 -35.84 -13.39 25.26
CA VAL A 612 -35.97 -12.28 24.32
C VAL A 612 -35.71 -12.82 22.92
N PHE A 613 -36.73 -12.76 22.06
CA PHE A 613 -36.66 -13.16 20.67
C PHE A 613 -36.40 -11.94 19.79
N GLU A 614 -35.39 -12.03 18.93
CA GLU A 614 -34.96 -10.95 18.04
C GLU A 614 -35.50 -11.20 16.63
N ALA A 615 -36.60 -10.53 16.27
CA ALA A 615 -37.16 -10.55 14.92
C ALA A 615 -36.61 -9.34 14.13
N ARG A 616 -35.47 -9.54 13.47
CA ARG A 616 -34.74 -8.46 12.80
C ARG A 616 -34.21 -8.91 11.45
N ALA A 617 -34.42 -8.08 10.44
CA ALA A 617 -33.84 -8.28 9.11
C ALA A 617 -32.32 -8.14 9.16
N GLU A 618 -31.62 -9.04 8.49
CA GLU A 618 -30.21 -8.87 8.17
C GLU A 618 -30.03 -7.84 7.06
N VAL A 619 -28.96 -7.06 7.19
CA VAL A 619 -28.46 -6.11 6.20
C VAL A 619 -27.01 -6.49 5.89
N GLY A 620 -26.72 -6.83 4.64
CA GLY A 620 -25.39 -7.30 4.20
C GLY A 620 -24.79 -6.44 3.10
N LEU A 621 -23.47 -6.17 3.17
CA LEU A 621 -22.74 -5.40 2.17
C LEU A 621 -22.32 -6.27 0.98
N LEU A 622 -22.72 -5.88 -0.23
CA LEU A 622 -22.45 -6.60 -1.47
C LEU A 622 -21.23 -6.09 -2.26
N THR A 623 -20.73 -4.89 -1.98
CA THR A 623 -19.62 -4.27 -2.73
C THR A 623 -18.25 -4.53 -2.11
N ARG A 624 -17.23 -4.80 -2.93
CA ARG A 624 -15.81 -4.86 -2.53
C ARG A 624 -14.91 -4.19 -3.58
N ASN A 625 -13.65 -3.90 -3.24
CA ASN A 625 -12.72 -3.26 -4.17
C ASN A 625 -12.03 -4.24 -5.13
N ILE A 626 -11.90 -5.51 -4.74
CA ILE A 626 -11.51 -6.59 -5.67
C ILE A 626 -12.79 -7.27 -6.16
N VAL A 627 -12.95 -7.35 -7.48
CA VAL A 627 -14.13 -7.86 -8.15
C VAL A 627 -13.74 -8.99 -9.10
N VAL A 628 -14.39 -10.15 -9.01
CA VAL A 628 -14.31 -11.22 -10.00
C VAL A 628 -15.67 -11.41 -10.63
N ARG A 629 -15.76 -11.27 -11.96
CA ARG A 629 -17.03 -11.37 -12.68
C ARG A 629 -16.90 -12.08 -14.02
N GLY A 630 -17.99 -12.71 -14.45
CA GLY A 630 -18.13 -13.10 -15.85
C GLY A 630 -18.63 -11.92 -16.71
N SER A 631 -18.15 -11.79 -17.94
CA SER A 631 -18.72 -10.86 -18.94
C SER A 631 -20.21 -11.15 -19.21
N ASN A 632 -21.01 -10.15 -19.52
CA ASN A 632 -22.41 -10.35 -19.95
C ASN A 632 -22.49 -10.27 -21.48
N GLN A 633 -23.26 -11.16 -22.12
CA GLN A 633 -23.51 -11.09 -23.56
C GLN A 633 -24.93 -10.59 -23.82
N VAL A 634 -25.09 -9.27 -23.83
CA VAL A 634 -26.38 -8.59 -23.88
C VAL A 634 -27.23 -8.98 -25.10
N GLU A 635 -26.58 -9.35 -26.21
CA GLU A 635 -27.23 -9.83 -27.44
C GLU A 635 -28.02 -11.14 -27.27
N TRP A 636 -27.81 -11.85 -26.16
CA TRP A 636 -28.43 -13.13 -25.81
C TRP A 636 -29.34 -12.98 -24.58
N ASN A 637 -29.68 -11.77 -24.14
CA ASN A 637 -30.55 -11.54 -23.00
C ASN A 637 -32.04 -11.49 -23.42
N ASP A 638 -32.62 -12.64 -23.76
CA ASP A 638 -34.08 -12.75 -23.94
C ASP A 638 -34.77 -12.96 -22.58
N ARG A 639 -35.63 -12.01 -22.18
CA ARG A 639 -36.47 -12.13 -20.98
C ARG A 639 -37.72 -12.93 -21.33
N ILE A 640 -37.89 -14.10 -20.72
CA ILE A 640 -39.09 -14.93 -20.90
C ILE A 640 -40.12 -14.55 -19.83
N GLU A 641 -41.31 -14.09 -20.26
CA GLU A 641 -42.38 -13.71 -19.34
C GLU A 641 -43.04 -14.92 -18.65
N ALA A 642 -43.49 -14.71 -17.42
CA ALA A 642 -44.24 -15.71 -16.66
C ALA A 642 -45.61 -15.97 -17.30
N CYS A 643 -46.09 -17.21 -17.27
CA CYS A 643 -47.41 -17.55 -17.80
C CYS A 643 -48.55 -16.88 -16.99
N PRO A 644 -49.65 -16.48 -17.66
CA PRO A 644 -50.87 -16.03 -16.98
C PRO A 644 -51.41 -17.08 -15.99
N LYS A 645 -52.02 -16.65 -14.89
CA LYS A 645 -52.70 -17.55 -13.93
C LYS A 645 -53.76 -18.39 -14.66
N GLY A 646 -53.67 -19.72 -14.54
CA GLY A 646 -54.64 -20.67 -15.13
C GLY A 646 -54.32 -21.17 -16.54
N PHE A 647 -53.12 -20.91 -17.07
CA PHE A 647 -52.64 -21.50 -18.33
C PHE A 647 -52.66 -23.05 -18.25
N ASN A 648 -52.85 -23.76 -19.36
CA ASN A 648 -52.74 -25.22 -19.43
C ASN A 648 -52.31 -25.59 -20.85
N THR A 649 -51.11 -26.14 -21.01
CA THR A 649 -50.65 -26.63 -22.29
C THR A 649 -51.34 -27.96 -22.58
N GLY A 650 -52.38 -27.94 -23.41
CA GLY A 650 -52.81 -29.17 -24.07
C GLY A 650 -51.60 -29.87 -24.73
N GLU A 651 -51.64 -31.19 -24.83
CA GLU A 651 -50.53 -32.14 -25.08
C GLU A 651 -49.63 -31.86 -26.31
N PHE A 652 -49.95 -30.87 -27.14
CA PHE A 652 -49.20 -30.51 -28.36
C PHE A 652 -49.01 -29.00 -28.59
N ALA A 653 -49.26 -28.13 -27.61
CA ALA A 653 -49.03 -26.68 -27.77
C ALA A 653 -47.59 -26.29 -27.41
N THR A 654 -46.89 -25.59 -28.31
CA THR A 654 -45.57 -25.00 -28.05
C THR A 654 -45.67 -23.95 -26.96
N GLN A 655 -44.95 -24.14 -25.86
CA GLN A 655 -44.97 -23.24 -24.70
C GLN A 655 -44.24 -21.93 -25.00
N THR A 656 -44.96 -20.80 -24.95
CA THR A 656 -44.42 -19.44 -25.20
C THR A 656 -44.23 -18.60 -23.92
N CYS A 657 -44.50 -19.17 -22.75
CA CYS A 657 -44.38 -18.52 -21.42
C CYS A 657 -43.99 -19.55 -20.34
N PHE A 658 -43.48 -19.13 -19.18
CA PHE A 658 -43.02 -20.04 -18.11
C PHE A 658 -44.13 -20.40 -17.09
N GLN A 659 -44.46 -21.68 -16.91
CA GLN A 659 -45.56 -22.12 -16.03
C GLN A 659 -45.06 -22.72 -14.70
N GLY A 660 -45.39 -22.08 -13.57
CA GLY A 660 -45.30 -22.68 -12.22
C GLY A 660 -43.96 -22.60 -11.47
N ARG A 661 -43.05 -21.68 -11.80
CA ARG A 661 -41.72 -21.57 -11.15
C ARG A 661 -41.33 -20.09 -11.03
N PHE A 662 -40.61 -19.70 -9.96
CA PHE A 662 -40.26 -18.29 -9.69
C PHE A 662 -39.78 -17.58 -10.97
N GLY A 663 -40.49 -16.51 -11.34
CA GLY A 663 -40.30 -15.82 -12.61
C GLY A 663 -38.90 -15.25 -12.78
N GLU A 664 -38.45 -15.26 -14.05
CA GLU A 664 -37.20 -14.71 -14.56
C GLU A 664 -35.98 -15.64 -14.51
N GLU A 665 -36.06 -16.77 -15.22
CA GLU A 665 -34.87 -17.37 -15.81
C GLU A 665 -34.65 -16.72 -17.20
N ILE A 666 -33.58 -15.92 -17.34
CA ILE A 666 -33.11 -15.41 -18.63
C ILE A 666 -32.48 -16.61 -19.35
N GLY A 667 -33.18 -17.18 -20.32
CA GLY A 667 -32.88 -18.50 -20.89
C GLY A 667 -31.59 -18.62 -21.71
N SER A 668 -30.75 -17.59 -21.81
CA SER A 668 -29.56 -17.63 -22.67
C SER A 668 -28.28 -16.95 -22.13
N ASP A 669 -28.29 -16.25 -20.99
CA ASP A 669 -27.07 -15.63 -20.40
C ASP A 669 -26.79 -16.04 -18.94
N GLN A 670 -27.31 -17.18 -18.49
CA GLN A 670 -26.94 -17.80 -17.20
C GLN A 670 -25.55 -18.48 -17.26
N PHE A 671 -24.56 -17.77 -17.81
CA PHE A 671 -23.22 -18.29 -18.10
C PHE A 671 -22.15 -17.37 -17.51
N GLY A 672 -21.91 -17.49 -16.22
CA GLY A 672 -20.98 -16.68 -15.45
C GLY A 672 -19.54 -17.20 -15.43
N GLY A 673 -18.65 -16.43 -14.81
CA GLY A 673 -17.27 -16.85 -14.53
C GLY A 673 -17.19 -17.91 -13.42
N CYS A 674 -16.18 -18.78 -13.47
CA CYS A 674 -15.95 -19.80 -12.45
C CYS A 674 -14.56 -19.70 -11.85
N ILE A 675 -14.42 -19.98 -10.56
CA ILE A 675 -13.12 -20.17 -9.89
C ILE A 675 -13.05 -21.62 -9.44
N MET A 676 -12.02 -22.35 -9.88
CA MET A 676 -11.81 -23.75 -9.50
C MET A 676 -10.41 -23.98 -8.96
N PHE A 677 -10.33 -24.42 -7.71
CA PHE A 677 -9.14 -24.96 -7.10
C PHE A 677 -9.17 -26.47 -7.27
N HIS A 678 -8.10 -27.05 -7.80
CA HIS A 678 -8.02 -28.48 -8.03
C HIS A 678 -6.61 -28.99 -7.76
N ASN A 679 -6.45 -29.75 -6.69
CA ASN A 679 -5.16 -30.33 -6.35
C ASN A 679 -4.97 -31.67 -7.09
N PRO A 680 -4.01 -31.80 -8.02
CA PRO A 680 -3.79 -33.04 -8.77
C PRO A 680 -3.33 -34.19 -7.86
N GLN A 681 -2.84 -33.88 -6.67
CA GLN A 681 -2.51 -34.86 -5.62
C GLN A 681 -3.12 -34.39 -4.29
N PRO A 682 -4.31 -34.89 -3.92
CA PRO A 682 -5.00 -34.48 -2.70
C PRO A 682 -4.09 -34.53 -1.46
N SER A 683 -4.20 -33.54 -0.57
CA SER A 683 -3.41 -33.40 0.68
C SER A 683 -1.90 -33.17 0.52
N LYS A 684 -1.41 -32.82 -0.69
CA LYS A 684 0.02 -32.49 -0.94
C LYS A 684 0.37 -30.99 -0.90
N ASP A 685 -0.53 -30.12 -0.47
CA ASP A 685 -0.33 -28.66 -0.40
C ASP A 685 0.12 -27.99 -1.71
N LEU A 686 -0.16 -28.59 -2.87
CA LEU A 686 0.25 -28.02 -4.16
C LEU A 686 -0.58 -26.80 -4.55
N VAL A 687 -1.74 -26.61 -3.93
CA VAL A 687 -2.67 -25.51 -4.21
C VAL A 687 -3.04 -24.79 -2.92
N VAL A 688 -2.88 -23.47 -2.94
CA VAL A 688 -3.31 -22.57 -1.86
C VAL A 688 -4.25 -21.51 -2.45
N GLY A 689 -5.38 -21.28 -1.79
CA GLY A 689 -6.33 -20.25 -2.18
C GLY A 689 -6.75 -19.42 -0.98
N ARG A 690 -6.49 -18.12 -1.03
CA ARG A 690 -6.88 -17.18 0.02
C ARG A 690 -7.69 -16.07 -0.63
N ILE A 691 -9.01 -16.15 -0.45
CA ILE A 691 -9.95 -15.19 -1.03
C ILE A 691 -10.56 -14.40 0.11
N GLU A 692 -10.23 -13.11 0.16
CA GLU A 692 -10.58 -12.25 1.27
C GLU A 692 -11.10 -10.89 0.83
N TYR A 693 -12.29 -10.51 1.31
CA TYR A 693 -12.97 -9.26 0.97
C TYR A 693 -13.09 -9.05 -0.55
N VAL A 694 -13.48 -10.11 -1.26
CA VAL A 694 -13.69 -10.09 -2.71
C VAL A 694 -15.18 -10.10 -3.04
N GLU A 695 -15.56 -9.32 -4.05
CA GLU A 695 -16.90 -9.35 -4.63
C GLU A 695 -16.91 -10.30 -5.84
N ILE A 696 -17.80 -11.27 -5.83
CA ILE A 696 -17.96 -12.28 -6.87
C ILE A 696 -19.40 -12.23 -7.36
N TYR A 697 -19.60 -11.82 -8.60
CA TYR A 697 -20.94 -11.72 -9.18
C TYR A 697 -20.95 -12.07 -10.66
N HIS A 698 -22.13 -12.39 -11.20
CA HIS A 698 -22.26 -12.90 -12.56
C HIS A 698 -21.35 -14.13 -12.77
N ALA A 699 -21.45 -15.06 -11.81
CA ALA A 699 -20.56 -16.20 -11.62
C ALA A 699 -21.35 -17.52 -11.54
N GLY A 700 -20.68 -18.63 -11.79
CA GLY A 700 -21.29 -19.95 -11.95
C GLY A 700 -22.01 -20.10 -13.29
N GLN A 701 -22.25 -21.33 -13.72
CA GLN A 701 -22.89 -21.61 -15.01
C GLN A 701 -24.08 -22.56 -14.81
N ALA A 702 -25.23 -22.18 -15.33
CA ALA A 702 -26.42 -23.03 -15.42
C ALA A 702 -26.19 -24.17 -16.43
N PHE A 703 -26.89 -25.30 -16.26
CA PHE A 703 -26.81 -26.50 -17.11
C PHE A 703 -25.42 -27.16 -17.17
N ARG A 704 -24.50 -26.75 -16.30
CA ARG A 704 -23.11 -27.21 -16.28
C ARG A 704 -22.66 -27.55 -14.87
N LEU A 705 -22.67 -28.83 -14.56
CA LEU A 705 -22.20 -29.34 -13.27
C LEU A 705 -20.70 -29.05 -13.09
N GLY A 706 -20.29 -28.76 -11.86
CA GLY A 706 -18.89 -28.45 -11.52
C GLY A 706 -18.40 -27.05 -11.93
N ARG A 707 -19.26 -26.20 -12.49
CA ARG A 707 -18.96 -24.82 -12.91
C ARG A 707 -19.56 -23.82 -11.92
N TYR A 708 -18.92 -23.72 -10.76
CA TYR A 708 -19.39 -22.91 -9.63
C TYR A 708 -18.57 -21.61 -9.51
N PRO A 709 -19.12 -20.56 -8.87
CA PRO A 709 -18.40 -19.32 -8.56
C PRO A 709 -17.10 -19.57 -7.82
N ILE A 710 -17.14 -20.37 -6.74
CA ILE A 710 -15.95 -20.88 -6.04
C ILE A 710 -16.10 -22.38 -5.84
N HIS A 711 -15.21 -23.16 -6.45
CA HIS A 711 -15.21 -24.62 -6.37
C HIS A 711 -13.87 -25.13 -5.82
N TRP A 712 -13.90 -25.71 -4.63
CA TRP A 712 -12.79 -26.47 -4.05
C TRP A 712 -12.94 -27.94 -4.45
N HIS A 713 -12.24 -28.34 -5.51
CA HIS A 713 -12.42 -29.64 -6.15
C HIS A 713 -11.32 -30.63 -5.76
N LEU A 714 -11.68 -31.63 -4.96
CA LEU A 714 -10.84 -32.76 -4.56
C LEU A 714 -9.50 -32.34 -3.94
N MET A 715 -9.52 -31.35 -3.04
CA MET A 715 -8.30 -30.77 -2.48
C MET A 715 -7.59 -31.69 -1.47
N GLY A 716 -8.33 -32.58 -0.82
CA GLY A 716 -7.90 -33.32 0.36
C GLY A 716 -7.86 -32.42 1.61
N ASP A 717 -6.90 -32.68 2.50
CA ASP A 717 -6.75 -31.91 3.74
C ASP A 717 -5.96 -30.61 3.54
N LEU A 718 -6.63 -29.47 3.75
CA LEU A 718 -6.05 -28.13 3.61
C LEU A 718 -5.40 -27.61 4.89
N ARG A 719 -5.67 -28.22 6.06
CA ARG A 719 -5.16 -27.77 7.37
C ARG A 719 -5.32 -26.27 7.60
N TYR A 720 -6.45 -25.71 7.17
CA TYR A 720 -6.81 -24.29 7.29
C TYR A 720 -5.85 -23.30 6.59
N LYS A 721 -5.02 -23.74 5.64
CA LYS A 721 -4.15 -22.84 4.85
C LYS A 721 -4.92 -22.03 3.80
N SER A 722 -6.08 -22.52 3.38
CA SER A 722 -6.94 -21.90 2.39
C SER A 722 -8.27 -21.50 3.02
N TYR A 723 -8.86 -20.41 2.53
CA TYR A 723 -10.08 -19.85 3.11
C TYR A 723 -10.85 -18.93 2.14
N VAL A 724 -12.13 -18.75 2.44
CA VAL A 724 -13.01 -17.72 1.86
C VAL A 724 -13.55 -16.86 3.00
N ARG A 725 -13.07 -15.62 3.13
CA ARG A 725 -13.39 -14.74 4.27
C ARG A 725 -13.90 -13.36 3.83
N GLY A 726 -15.00 -12.91 4.41
CA GLY A 726 -15.44 -11.52 4.25
C GLY A 726 -15.99 -11.16 2.86
N CYS A 727 -16.20 -12.15 1.99
CA CYS A 727 -16.56 -11.96 0.60
C CYS A 727 -18.05 -11.64 0.41
N ALA A 728 -18.36 -10.97 -0.69
CA ALA A 728 -19.72 -10.81 -1.18
C ALA A 728 -19.90 -11.68 -2.42
N ILE A 729 -20.80 -12.66 -2.38
CA ILE A 729 -21.04 -13.60 -3.48
C ILE A 729 -22.49 -13.44 -3.89
N HIS A 730 -22.77 -12.89 -5.06
CA HIS A 730 -24.15 -12.57 -5.39
C HIS A 730 -24.50 -12.66 -6.87
N GLN A 731 -25.80 -12.84 -7.14
CA GLN A 731 -26.33 -12.97 -8.51
C GLN A 731 -25.61 -14.08 -9.29
N THR A 732 -25.55 -15.27 -8.69
CA THR A 732 -24.86 -16.42 -9.26
C THR A 732 -25.84 -17.33 -9.99
N PHE A 733 -25.36 -17.98 -11.05
CA PHE A 733 -26.15 -18.91 -11.89
C PHE A 733 -25.98 -20.37 -11.48
N ASN A 734 -25.21 -20.58 -10.42
CA ASN A 734 -24.97 -21.83 -9.72
C ASN A 734 -24.65 -21.48 -8.25
N ARG A 735 -24.40 -22.48 -7.39
CA ARG A 735 -24.09 -22.39 -5.93
C ARG A 735 -23.17 -21.21 -5.54
N ALA A 736 -22.99 -20.88 -4.26
CA ALA A 736 -22.04 -19.81 -3.86
C ALA A 736 -20.61 -20.34 -3.65
N VAL A 737 -20.45 -21.28 -2.71
CA VAL A 737 -19.18 -21.93 -2.38
C VAL A 737 -19.41 -23.43 -2.34
N THR A 738 -18.69 -24.16 -3.19
CA THR A 738 -18.76 -25.62 -3.24
C THR A 738 -17.49 -26.26 -2.67
N ILE A 739 -17.67 -27.17 -1.73
CA ILE A 739 -16.63 -27.93 -1.05
C ILE A 739 -16.79 -29.40 -1.46
N HIS A 740 -15.90 -29.89 -2.31
CA HIS A 740 -15.95 -31.23 -2.89
C HIS A 740 -14.64 -31.95 -2.58
N GLY A 741 -14.70 -33.09 -1.89
CA GLY A 741 -13.52 -33.90 -1.52
C GLY A 741 -12.46 -33.10 -0.76
N THR A 742 -12.89 -32.12 0.03
CA THR A 742 -12.04 -31.10 0.66
C THR A 742 -12.29 -31.06 2.17
N HIS A 743 -11.21 -30.97 2.96
CA HIS A 743 -11.24 -31.01 4.42
C HIS A 743 -10.52 -29.82 5.03
N HIS A 744 -10.95 -29.41 6.23
CA HIS A 744 -10.37 -28.32 7.01
C HIS A 744 -10.23 -26.99 6.21
N LEU A 745 -11.26 -26.66 5.44
CA LEU A 745 -11.45 -25.34 4.82
C LEU A 745 -12.16 -24.38 5.80
N LEU A 746 -11.76 -23.10 5.80
CA LEU A 746 -12.47 -22.03 6.51
C LEU A 746 -13.32 -21.20 5.54
N VAL A 747 -14.62 -21.11 5.82
CA VAL A 747 -15.58 -20.25 5.12
C VAL A 747 -16.26 -19.34 6.14
N GLU A 748 -15.85 -18.08 6.19
CA GLU A 748 -16.18 -17.18 7.29
C GLU A 748 -16.68 -15.80 6.84
N GLY A 749 -17.76 -15.31 7.46
CA GLY A 749 -18.12 -13.90 7.32
C GLY A 749 -18.51 -13.51 5.89
N ASN A 750 -19.06 -14.42 5.09
CA ASN A 750 -19.44 -14.14 3.71
C ASN A 750 -20.92 -13.72 3.62
N VAL A 751 -21.23 -12.84 2.67
CA VAL A 751 -22.60 -12.45 2.33
C VAL A 751 -22.95 -13.06 0.97
N ALA A 752 -23.85 -14.04 0.98
CA ALA A 752 -24.37 -14.70 -0.21
C ALA A 752 -25.77 -14.16 -0.53
N TYR A 753 -25.99 -13.65 -1.76
CA TYR A 753 -27.28 -13.09 -2.15
C TYR A 753 -27.73 -13.53 -3.55
N ASN A 754 -29.01 -13.92 -3.71
CA ASN A 754 -29.59 -14.30 -4.99
C ASN A 754 -28.78 -15.43 -5.67
N ILE A 755 -28.77 -16.58 -5.01
CA ILE A 755 -27.97 -17.75 -5.37
C ILE A 755 -28.87 -18.82 -5.99
N MET A 756 -28.55 -19.29 -7.18
CA MET A 756 -29.25 -20.43 -7.81
C MET A 756 -28.71 -21.76 -7.28
N GLY A 757 -29.59 -22.63 -6.78
CA GLY A 757 -29.20 -23.91 -6.17
C GLY A 757 -28.70 -23.74 -4.73
N GLY A 758 -28.08 -24.78 -4.17
CA GLY A 758 -27.57 -24.71 -2.78
C GLY A 758 -26.45 -23.69 -2.60
N ALA A 759 -26.48 -22.81 -1.59
CA ALA A 759 -25.51 -21.72 -1.50
C ALA A 759 -24.13 -22.17 -0.99
N PHE A 760 -24.03 -22.55 0.28
CA PHE A 760 -22.82 -23.16 0.85
C PHE A 760 -22.98 -24.68 0.78
N PHE A 761 -22.27 -25.30 -0.15
CA PHE A 761 -22.56 -26.65 -0.63
C PHE A 761 -21.42 -27.62 -0.34
N ILE A 762 -21.67 -28.59 0.52
CA ILE A 762 -20.77 -29.72 0.79
C ILE A 762 -21.24 -30.89 -0.09
N GLU A 763 -20.41 -31.37 -1.02
CA GLU A 763 -20.88 -32.15 -2.17
C GLU A 763 -21.06 -33.65 -1.87
N ASP A 764 -19.98 -34.41 -1.71
CA ASP A 764 -20.05 -35.89 -1.80
C ASP A 764 -20.31 -36.59 -0.46
N GLY A 765 -20.13 -35.92 0.69
CA GLY A 765 -20.29 -36.50 2.02
C GLY A 765 -19.00 -37.04 2.62
N ILE A 766 -17.85 -36.94 1.94
CA ILE A 766 -16.53 -37.26 2.51
C ILE A 766 -15.94 -36.08 3.29
N GLU A 767 -16.43 -34.87 3.04
CA GLU A 767 -15.82 -33.61 3.47
C GLU A 767 -15.98 -33.39 4.97
N GLN A 768 -14.89 -33.40 5.73
CA GLN A 768 -14.89 -33.30 7.18
C GLN A 768 -14.03 -32.15 7.71
N GLY A 769 -14.33 -31.71 8.94
CA GLY A 769 -13.53 -30.71 9.65
C GLY A 769 -13.56 -29.28 9.07
N ASN A 770 -14.39 -29.03 8.06
CA ASN A 770 -14.59 -27.69 7.52
C ASN A 770 -15.35 -26.81 8.52
N VAL A 771 -15.08 -25.51 8.50
CA VAL A 771 -15.71 -24.52 9.39
C VAL A 771 -16.46 -23.51 8.56
N LEU A 772 -17.79 -23.50 8.69
CA LEU A 772 -18.68 -22.51 8.10
C LEU A 772 -19.26 -21.66 9.23
N GLN A 773 -18.81 -20.42 9.36
CA GLN A 773 -19.23 -19.53 10.44
C GLN A 773 -19.47 -18.08 10.06
N TYR A 774 -20.41 -17.43 10.75
CA TYR A 774 -20.73 -16.01 10.54
C TYR A 774 -21.16 -15.66 9.11
N ASN A 775 -21.60 -16.63 8.31
CA ASN A 775 -22.05 -16.40 6.95
C ASN A 775 -23.53 -16.02 6.92
N LEU A 776 -23.88 -15.12 6.00
CA LEU A 776 -25.25 -14.72 5.70
C LEU A 776 -25.63 -15.24 4.32
N ALA A 777 -26.77 -15.92 4.21
CA ALA A 777 -27.36 -16.33 2.95
C ALA A 777 -28.77 -15.74 2.80
N VAL A 778 -28.96 -14.86 1.82
CA VAL A 778 -30.24 -14.22 1.53
C VAL A 778 -30.72 -14.61 0.14
N MET A 779 -31.99 -14.96 -0.01
CA MET A 779 -32.60 -15.26 -1.31
C MET A 779 -31.87 -16.40 -2.07
N VAL A 780 -31.73 -17.55 -1.41
CA VAL A 780 -31.32 -18.79 -2.07
C VAL A 780 -32.54 -19.35 -2.82
N ARG A 781 -32.41 -19.55 -4.13
CA ARG A 781 -33.52 -19.85 -5.02
C ARG A 781 -33.36 -21.16 -5.77
N GLN A 782 -34.50 -21.77 -6.04
CA GLN A 782 -34.60 -23.00 -6.82
C GLN A 782 -33.93 -22.83 -8.18
N SER A 783 -33.33 -23.91 -8.68
CA SER A 783 -32.74 -23.94 -10.01
C SER A 783 -33.17 -25.21 -10.73
N THR A 784 -33.72 -25.05 -11.94
CA THR A 784 -34.07 -26.20 -12.80
C THR A 784 -32.93 -26.62 -13.73
N SER A 785 -31.84 -25.86 -13.71
CA SER A 785 -30.69 -26.03 -14.60
C SER A 785 -29.55 -26.82 -13.96
N LEU A 786 -29.74 -27.36 -12.76
CA LEU A 786 -28.69 -28.04 -11.97
C LEU A 786 -29.14 -29.45 -11.56
N LEU A 787 -28.69 -29.95 -10.40
CA LEU A 787 -29.09 -31.27 -9.91
C LEU A 787 -30.56 -31.26 -9.45
N ASN A 788 -31.19 -32.44 -9.39
CA ASN A 788 -32.56 -32.56 -8.86
C ASN A 788 -32.71 -31.95 -7.47
N ASP A 789 -31.66 -32.07 -6.66
CA ASP A 789 -31.54 -31.49 -5.33
C ASP A 789 -31.60 -29.95 -5.32
N ASP A 790 -31.15 -29.30 -6.40
CA ASP A 790 -31.19 -27.84 -6.57
C ASP A 790 -32.59 -27.33 -6.96
N LEU A 791 -33.55 -28.23 -7.23
CA LEU A 791 -34.98 -27.86 -7.30
C LEU A 791 -35.51 -27.48 -5.92
N THR A 792 -34.92 -28.04 -4.85
CA THR A 792 -35.27 -27.78 -3.45
C THR A 792 -34.02 -27.37 -2.66
N PRO A 793 -33.43 -26.19 -2.94
CA PRO A 793 -32.10 -25.85 -2.46
C PRO A 793 -32.07 -25.50 -0.97
N ALA A 794 -30.87 -25.57 -0.39
CA ALA A 794 -30.60 -25.10 0.96
C ALA A 794 -29.58 -23.97 0.96
N ALA A 795 -29.71 -23.02 1.88
CA ALA A 795 -28.65 -22.05 2.12
C ALA A 795 -27.36 -22.73 2.60
N PHE A 796 -27.50 -23.71 3.49
CA PHE A 796 -26.40 -24.55 3.96
C PHE A 796 -26.75 -26.01 3.68
N TRP A 797 -26.06 -26.58 2.70
CA TRP A 797 -26.21 -27.96 2.28
C TRP A 797 -25.08 -28.80 2.88
N VAL A 798 -25.42 -29.74 3.74
CA VAL A 798 -24.48 -30.50 4.57
C VAL A 798 -24.66 -31.99 4.34
N THR A 799 -23.71 -32.62 3.66
CA THR A 799 -23.71 -34.08 3.39
C THR A 799 -22.84 -34.88 4.35
N ASN A 800 -22.05 -34.20 5.18
CA ASN A 800 -21.24 -34.81 6.23
C ASN A 800 -21.39 -34.02 7.55
N PRO A 801 -21.80 -34.67 8.65
CA PRO A 801 -22.14 -33.97 9.89
C PRO A 801 -20.89 -33.56 10.70
N SER A 802 -19.70 -34.07 10.39
CA SER A 802 -18.46 -33.79 11.14
C SER A 802 -17.87 -32.39 10.87
N ASN A 803 -18.61 -31.51 10.20
CA ASN A 803 -18.26 -30.12 9.96
C ASN A 803 -18.80 -29.21 11.08
N THR A 804 -18.21 -28.02 11.20
CA THR A 804 -18.65 -26.98 12.14
C THR A 804 -19.54 -25.96 11.43
N ILE A 805 -20.82 -25.89 11.82
CA ILE A 805 -21.83 -24.97 11.28
C ILE A 805 -22.33 -24.08 12.43
N ARG A 806 -21.82 -22.85 12.54
CA ARG A 806 -22.18 -21.97 13.66
C ARG A 806 -22.32 -20.50 13.32
N HIS A 807 -23.14 -19.77 14.05
CA HIS A 807 -23.29 -18.32 13.90
C HIS A 807 -23.71 -17.87 12.50
N ASN A 808 -24.35 -18.75 11.71
CA ASN A 808 -24.80 -18.43 10.36
C ASN A 808 -26.26 -17.99 10.37
N ALA A 809 -26.62 -17.16 9.38
CA ALA A 809 -27.98 -16.68 9.16
C ALA A 809 -28.44 -17.04 7.74
N ALA A 810 -29.70 -17.48 7.62
CA ALA A 810 -30.33 -17.77 6.34
C ALA A 810 -31.74 -17.17 6.26
N ALA A 811 -31.98 -16.26 5.33
CA ALA A 811 -33.24 -15.51 5.29
C ALA A 811 -33.84 -15.41 3.88
N GLY A 812 -35.17 -15.43 3.80
CA GLY A 812 -35.92 -15.05 2.60
C GLY A 812 -35.68 -15.95 1.37
N GLY A 813 -35.20 -17.19 1.55
CA GLY A 813 -34.99 -18.14 0.46
C GLY A 813 -36.23 -18.98 0.15
N THR A 814 -36.17 -19.77 -0.93
CA THR A 814 -37.36 -20.47 -1.45
C THR A 814 -37.67 -21.79 -0.76
N HIS A 815 -36.72 -22.44 -0.09
CA HIS A 815 -36.90 -23.78 0.50
C HIS A 815 -36.25 -23.91 1.88
N PHE A 816 -34.99 -24.31 1.97
CA PHE A 816 -34.37 -24.69 3.24
C PHE A 816 -33.31 -23.68 3.71
N GLY A 817 -33.26 -23.44 5.03
CA GLY A 817 -32.08 -22.81 5.63
C GLY A 817 -30.92 -23.79 5.69
N PHE A 818 -31.07 -24.83 6.51
CA PHE A 818 -30.07 -25.87 6.70
C PHE A 818 -30.64 -27.23 6.27
N TRP A 819 -29.93 -27.94 5.41
CA TRP A 819 -30.29 -29.30 5.03
C TRP A 819 -29.12 -30.26 5.30
N TYR A 820 -29.32 -31.17 6.25
CA TYR A 820 -28.45 -32.31 6.50
C TYR A 820 -28.93 -33.51 5.67
N ARG A 821 -28.34 -33.68 4.48
CA ARG A 821 -28.59 -34.80 3.58
C ARG A 821 -27.46 -35.81 3.67
N LEU A 822 -27.48 -36.59 4.74
CA LEU A 822 -26.41 -37.55 4.98
C LEU A 822 -26.65 -38.81 4.14
N LEU A 823 -25.61 -39.32 3.50
CA LEU A 823 -25.65 -40.54 2.69
C LEU A 823 -25.14 -41.75 3.47
N GLU A 824 -25.50 -42.96 3.04
CA GLU A 824 -24.96 -44.20 3.62
C GLU A 824 -23.46 -44.31 3.38
N HIS A 825 -23.03 -44.00 2.15
CA HIS A 825 -21.64 -43.81 1.76
C HIS A 825 -21.54 -42.52 0.95
N PRO A 826 -20.37 -41.85 0.93
CA PRO A 826 -20.14 -40.74 0.03
C PRO A 826 -20.46 -41.14 -1.41
N ASP A 827 -21.00 -40.23 -2.21
CA ASP A 827 -21.25 -40.44 -3.63
C ASP A 827 -20.18 -39.75 -4.49
N GLY A 828 -20.47 -39.58 -5.78
CA GLY A 828 -19.61 -38.82 -6.68
C GLY A 828 -18.19 -39.38 -6.86
N PRO A 829 -17.26 -38.52 -7.32
CA PRO A 829 -15.84 -38.86 -7.47
C PRO A 829 -15.14 -39.24 -6.16
N SER A 830 -15.70 -38.86 -5.00
CA SER A 830 -15.14 -39.16 -3.67
C SER A 830 -15.70 -40.44 -3.04
N TYR A 831 -16.43 -41.26 -3.79
CA TYR A 831 -17.05 -42.49 -3.29
C TYR A 831 -16.06 -43.40 -2.56
N THR A 832 -16.43 -43.84 -1.35
CA THR A 832 -15.71 -44.88 -0.61
C THR A 832 -16.68 -45.65 0.31
N PRO A 833 -16.58 -46.99 0.40
CA PRO A 833 -17.40 -47.77 1.33
C PRO A 833 -16.93 -47.65 2.79
N ASP A 834 -15.75 -47.07 3.03
CA ASP A 834 -15.13 -47.04 4.36
C ASP A 834 -15.67 -45.90 5.24
N VAL A 835 -16.36 -44.93 4.64
CA VAL A 835 -16.96 -43.79 5.34
C VAL A 835 -18.47 -43.91 5.28
N CYS A 836 -19.12 -43.66 6.42
CA CYS A 836 -20.57 -43.66 6.52
C CYS A 836 -21.08 -42.34 7.11
N PRO A 837 -21.37 -41.33 6.29
CA PRO A 837 -21.74 -39.99 6.75
C PRO A 837 -22.91 -39.99 7.74
N ARG A 838 -23.92 -40.84 7.52
CA ARG A 838 -25.05 -41.04 8.44
C ARG A 838 -24.68 -41.56 9.84
N ASN A 839 -23.49 -42.15 10.01
CA ASN A 839 -23.01 -42.70 11.28
C ASN A 839 -22.00 -41.77 11.96
N LEU A 840 -21.46 -40.79 11.24
CA LEU A 840 -20.43 -39.90 11.77
C LEU A 840 -20.99 -39.04 12.93
N PRO A 841 -20.20 -38.82 14.00
CA PRO A 841 -20.53 -37.85 15.04
C PRO A 841 -20.70 -36.46 14.45
N LEU A 842 -21.65 -35.70 15.03
CA LEU A 842 -21.85 -34.31 14.67
C LEU A 842 -20.65 -33.48 15.14
N GLY A 843 -20.07 -32.68 14.26
CA GLY A 843 -18.96 -31.77 14.59
C GLY A 843 -19.44 -30.66 15.52
N GLN A 844 -20.15 -29.67 14.96
CA GLN A 844 -20.84 -28.65 15.75
C GLN A 844 -21.98 -28.03 14.95
N PHE A 845 -23.15 -27.87 15.59
CA PHE A 845 -24.21 -27.00 15.13
C PHE A 845 -24.58 -26.05 16.27
N LEU A 846 -24.28 -24.76 16.14
CA LEU A 846 -24.40 -23.81 17.24
C LEU A 846 -24.85 -22.41 16.80
N ASN A 847 -25.89 -21.88 17.43
CA ASN A 847 -26.30 -20.48 17.34
C ASN A 847 -26.52 -20.02 15.89
N ASN A 848 -27.39 -20.72 15.16
CA ASN A 848 -27.78 -20.36 13.81
C ASN A 848 -29.18 -19.74 13.80
N THR A 849 -29.45 -18.86 12.85
CA THR A 849 -30.75 -18.22 12.65
C THR A 849 -31.30 -18.51 11.26
N VAL A 850 -32.60 -18.70 11.14
CA VAL A 850 -33.25 -18.91 9.86
C VAL A 850 -34.67 -18.38 9.86
N HIS A 851 -35.04 -17.60 8.85
CA HIS A 851 -36.41 -17.10 8.80
C HIS A 851 -36.92 -16.76 7.41
N SER A 852 -38.25 -16.62 7.32
CA SER A 852 -38.94 -16.28 6.07
C SER A 852 -38.52 -17.23 4.93
N GLN A 853 -38.16 -18.47 5.27
CA GLN A 853 -37.80 -19.50 4.30
C GLN A 853 -39.06 -20.15 3.80
N GLY A 854 -39.07 -20.48 2.51
CA GLY A 854 -40.27 -21.05 1.90
C GLY A 854 -40.72 -22.33 2.54
N TRP A 855 -39.78 -23.22 2.89
CA TRP A 855 -40.07 -24.49 3.53
C TRP A 855 -39.50 -24.51 4.95
N TYR A 856 -38.33 -25.10 5.20
CA TYR A 856 -37.92 -25.47 6.55
C TYR A 856 -36.71 -24.68 7.04
N GLY A 857 -36.69 -24.37 8.33
CA GLY A 857 -35.51 -23.80 8.97
C GLY A 857 -34.33 -24.78 8.97
N LEU A 858 -34.55 -25.96 9.56
CA LEU A 858 -33.63 -27.10 9.54
C LEU A 858 -34.34 -28.34 9.02
N TRP A 859 -33.70 -29.06 8.10
CA TRP A 859 -34.18 -30.34 7.59
C TRP A 859 -33.09 -31.42 7.68
N ILE A 860 -33.42 -32.56 8.30
CA ILE A 860 -32.55 -33.74 8.37
C ILE A 860 -33.27 -34.88 7.65
N PHE A 861 -32.81 -35.23 6.46
CA PHE A 861 -33.47 -36.18 5.56
C PHE A 861 -32.47 -36.80 4.58
N GLU A 862 -32.51 -38.11 4.28
CA GLU A 862 -33.54 -39.10 4.65
C GLU A 862 -33.36 -39.75 6.02
N ALA A 863 -32.13 -39.80 6.54
CA ALA A 863 -31.82 -40.43 7.81
C ALA A 863 -30.53 -39.86 8.40
N TYR A 864 -30.45 -39.81 9.72
CA TYR A 864 -29.20 -39.56 10.44
C TYR A 864 -29.20 -40.35 11.75
N HIS A 865 -28.27 -41.30 11.89
CA HIS A 865 -28.17 -42.19 13.03
C HIS A 865 -26.71 -42.25 13.52
N PRO A 866 -26.25 -41.20 14.22
CA PRO A 866 -24.86 -41.07 14.68
C PRO A 866 -24.46 -42.23 15.61
N GLN A 867 -23.22 -42.68 15.44
CA GLN A 867 -22.66 -43.83 16.15
C GLN A 867 -21.26 -43.51 16.67
N LYS A 868 -20.90 -44.18 17.77
CA LYS A 868 -19.62 -43.99 18.44
C LYS A 868 -18.46 -44.22 17.48
N GLY A 869 -17.68 -43.17 17.27
CA GLY A 869 -16.50 -43.19 16.39
C GLY A 869 -16.81 -43.25 14.88
N GLY A 870 -18.07 -43.24 14.48
CA GLY A 870 -18.47 -43.08 13.07
C GLY A 870 -18.20 -44.25 12.12
N GLN A 871 -17.79 -45.41 12.63
CA GLN A 871 -17.54 -46.59 11.79
C GLN A 871 -18.84 -47.15 11.19
N CYS A 872 -18.79 -47.59 9.93
CA CYS A 872 -19.95 -48.12 9.20
C CYS A 872 -20.65 -49.31 9.88
N ASN A 873 -19.91 -50.11 10.65
CA ASN A 873 -20.40 -51.28 11.37
C ASN A 873 -20.58 -51.06 12.88
N SER A 874 -20.43 -49.82 13.37
CA SER A 874 -20.66 -49.52 14.77
C SER A 874 -22.13 -49.78 15.12
N LEU A 875 -22.39 -50.18 16.35
CA LEU A 875 -23.74 -50.44 16.87
C LEU A 875 -24.03 -49.63 18.13
N ILE A 876 -23.07 -48.80 18.55
CA ILE A 876 -23.18 -47.98 19.74
C ILE A 876 -23.63 -46.61 19.29
N ALA A 877 -24.86 -46.22 19.61
CA ALA A 877 -25.35 -44.87 19.31
C ALA A 877 -24.46 -43.80 19.97
N GLU A 878 -24.31 -42.65 19.32
CA GLU A 878 -23.65 -41.47 19.88
C GLU A 878 -24.58 -40.27 19.68
N PRO A 879 -24.98 -39.51 20.71
CA PRO A 879 -25.91 -38.40 20.50
C PRO A 879 -25.38 -37.30 19.58
N ALA A 880 -26.17 -36.88 18.60
CA ALA A 880 -25.90 -35.68 17.81
C ALA A 880 -26.71 -34.50 18.36
N ARG A 881 -26.04 -33.59 19.05
CA ARG A 881 -26.65 -32.40 19.65
C ARG A 881 -26.61 -31.20 18.70
N PHE A 882 -27.76 -30.84 18.14
CA PHE A 882 -27.96 -29.56 17.48
C PHE A 882 -28.34 -28.53 18.54
N ASP A 883 -27.52 -27.49 18.70
CA ASP A 883 -27.63 -26.55 19.79
C ASP A 883 -27.97 -25.14 19.28
N SER A 884 -28.95 -24.49 19.88
CA SER A 884 -29.31 -23.08 19.62
C SER A 884 -29.64 -22.78 18.15
N LEU A 885 -30.87 -23.11 17.73
CA LEU A 885 -31.47 -22.66 16.47
C LEU A 885 -32.61 -21.70 16.76
N ILE A 886 -32.61 -20.54 16.12
CA ILE A 886 -33.79 -19.66 16.07
C ILE A 886 -34.41 -19.80 14.69
N SER A 887 -35.67 -20.21 14.62
CA SER A 887 -36.41 -20.27 13.35
C SER A 887 -37.78 -19.63 13.44
N TRP A 888 -38.10 -18.77 12.49
CA TRP A 888 -39.39 -18.09 12.45
C TRP A 888 -39.92 -17.80 11.05
N ASN A 889 -41.24 -17.74 10.91
CA ASN A 889 -41.92 -17.51 9.63
C ASN A 889 -41.49 -18.48 8.51
N CYS A 890 -41.06 -19.70 8.86
CA CYS A 890 -40.85 -20.78 7.91
C CYS A 890 -42.12 -21.63 7.82
N GLN A 891 -42.24 -22.47 6.79
CA GLN A 891 -43.30 -23.49 6.78
C GLN A 891 -43.15 -24.45 7.97
N ARG A 892 -41.91 -24.84 8.31
CA ARG A 892 -41.58 -25.57 9.54
C ARG A 892 -40.29 -25.03 10.14
N GLY A 893 -40.19 -25.00 11.47
CA GLY A 893 -38.98 -24.56 12.16
C GLY A 893 -37.84 -25.58 12.00
N ALA A 894 -38.06 -26.81 12.47
CA ALA A 894 -37.13 -27.92 12.27
C ALA A 894 -37.87 -29.23 11.98
N GLU A 895 -37.33 -30.05 11.08
CA GLU A 895 -37.84 -31.40 10.79
C GLU A 895 -36.70 -32.42 10.71
N TRP A 896 -36.92 -33.61 11.26
CA TRP A 896 -36.11 -34.78 10.90
C TRP A 896 -36.95 -36.00 10.51
N VAL A 897 -36.36 -36.83 9.66
CA VAL A 897 -36.92 -38.10 9.21
C VAL A 897 -35.89 -39.21 9.46
N GLY A 898 -36.34 -40.34 10.00
CA GLY A 898 -35.47 -41.51 10.21
C GLY A 898 -34.27 -41.25 11.13
N GLY A 899 -34.45 -40.51 12.23
CA GLY A 899 -33.38 -40.13 13.14
C GLY A 899 -32.97 -41.23 14.14
N GLY A 900 -31.69 -41.29 14.51
CA GLY A 900 -31.19 -42.05 15.67
C GLY A 900 -31.23 -41.21 16.95
N ALA A 901 -30.13 -41.18 17.71
CA ALA A 901 -29.98 -40.37 18.93
C ALA A 901 -29.79 -38.86 18.63
N LEU A 902 -30.73 -38.25 17.90
CA LEU A 902 -30.72 -36.82 17.57
C LEU A 902 -31.28 -35.99 18.71
N GLN A 903 -30.60 -34.90 19.06
CA GLN A 903 -30.97 -34.05 20.17
C GLN A 903 -31.07 -32.58 19.74
N PHE A 904 -32.22 -31.96 19.95
CA PHE A 904 -32.46 -30.53 19.72
C PHE A 904 -32.45 -29.78 21.04
N HIS A 905 -31.44 -28.94 21.23
CA HIS A 905 -31.21 -28.20 22.47
C HIS A 905 -31.30 -26.69 22.24
N ASN A 906 -31.95 -25.95 23.15
CA ASN A 906 -31.98 -24.48 23.12
C ASN A 906 -32.63 -23.89 21.87
N PHE A 907 -33.61 -24.57 21.29
CA PHE A 907 -34.30 -24.11 20.07
C PHE A 907 -35.37 -23.07 20.42
N VAL A 908 -35.49 -22.02 19.59
CA VAL A 908 -36.54 -21.01 19.67
C VAL A 908 -37.29 -21.01 18.35
N MET A 909 -38.54 -21.48 18.36
CA MET A 909 -39.36 -21.68 17.17
C MET A 909 -40.58 -20.77 17.23
N VAL A 910 -40.67 -19.78 16.36
CA VAL A 910 -41.70 -18.73 16.45
C VAL A 910 -42.49 -18.63 15.16
N ASN A 911 -43.82 -18.74 15.23
CA ASN A 911 -44.70 -18.41 14.10
C ASN A 911 -44.40 -19.19 12.80
N ASN A 912 -44.07 -20.48 12.91
CA ASN A 912 -43.87 -21.37 11.77
C ASN A 912 -45.20 -22.00 11.32
N GLU A 913 -45.53 -21.96 10.04
CA GLU A 913 -46.88 -22.24 9.51
C GLU A 913 -47.46 -23.61 9.94
N LYS A 914 -46.73 -24.69 9.67
CA LYS A 914 -47.19 -26.07 9.89
C LYS A 914 -46.69 -26.68 11.19
N ALA A 915 -45.42 -26.46 11.52
CA ALA A 915 -44.88 -26.93 12.80
C ALA A 915 -43.70 -26.13 13.31
N GLY A 916 -43.57 -26.02 14.63
CA GLY A 916 -42.34 -25.57 15.27
C GLY A 916 -41.24 -26.62 15.11
N ILE A 917 -41.47 -27.82 15.67
CA ILE A 917 -40.60 -28.98 15.51
C ILE A 917 -41.43 -30.17 15.03
N ASP A 918 -41.05 -30.80 13.92
CA ASP A 918 -41.71 -31.99 13.37
C ASP A 918 -40.76 -33.19 13.33
N ILE A 919 -41.09 -34.24 14.08
CA ILE A 919 -40.30 -35.46 14.14
C ILE A 919 -41.12 -36.55 13.47
N LYS A 920 -40.67 -37.04 12.30
CA LYS A 920 -41.43 -38.05 11.55
C LYS A 920 -41.29 -39.45 12.15
N SER A 921 -40.04 -39.87 12.38
CA SER A 921 -39.74 -41.20 12.91
C SER A 921 -38.35 -41.25 13.54
N ILE A 922 -38.22 -42.15 14.53
CA ILE A 922 -37.00 -42.49 15.25
C ILE A 922 -36.69 -43.97 14.98
N LYS A 923 -35.45 -44.24 14.55
CA LYS A 923 -34.97 -45.59 14.25
C LYS A 923 -34.48 -46.25 15.54
N GLN A 924 -35.34 -47.07 16.12
CA GLN A 924 -35.09 -47.77 17.40
C GLN A 924 -33.80 -48.60 17.43
N SER A 925 -33.35 -49.13 16.30
CA SER A 925 -32.05 -49.84 16.21
C SER A 925 -30.83 -48.96 16.49
N TYR A 926 -31.01 -47.64 16.50
CA TYR A 926 -29.96 -46.64 16.69
C TYR A 926 -30.22 -45.70 17.87
N VAL A 927 -31.10 -46.13 18.79
CA VAL A 927 -31.40 -45.44 20.04
C VAL A 927 -31.45 -46.49 21.14
N ASN A 928 -30.49 -46.44 22.06
CA ASN A 928 -30.30 -47.51 23.05
C ASN A 928 -30.97 -47.21 24.40
N GLU A 929 -31.18 -45.93 24.74
CA GLU A 929 -31.78 -45.48 26.01
C GLU A 929 -32.57 -44.18 25.82
N TRP A 930 -33.20 -43.68 26.90
CA TRP A 930 -33.89 -42.39 26.91
C TRP A 930 -32.99 -41.28 27.48
N GLY A 931 -33.22 -40.04 27.05
CA GLY A 931 -32.57 -38.85 27.63
C GLY A 931 -31.21 -38.53 27.03
N GLU A 932 -30.49 -37.60 27.68
CA GLU A 932 -29.33 -36.92 27.11
C GLU A 932 -28.13 -37.82 26.80
N ALA A 933 -27.99 -38.94 27.51
CA ALA A 933 -26.82 -39.80 27.36
C ALA A 933 -26.78 -40.53 26.02
N MET A 934 -27.91 -41.08 25.57
CA MET A 934 -27.97 -42.01 24.41
C MET A 934 -29.31 -41.96 23.64
N GLY A 935 -30.21 -41.03 23.99
CA GLY A 935 -31.58 -40.98 23.48
C GLY A 935 -31.84 -39.85 22.47
N ALA A 936 -32.94 -40.00 21.71
CA ALA A 936 -33.50 -38.91 20.92
C ALA A 936 -34.25 -37.91 21.82
N MET A 937 -34.01 -36.61 21.64
CA MET A 937 -34.46 -35.62 22.63
C MET A 937 -34.79 -34.24 22.06
N ILE A 938 -35.80 -33.59 22.64
CA ILE A 938 -35.96 -32.13 22.61
C ILE A 938 -35.74 -31.61 24.02
N LYS A 939 -34.82 -30.66 24.21
CA LYS A 939 -34.50 -30.09 25.52
C LYS A 939 -34.38 -28.56 25.47
N ASN A 940 -34.93 -27.89 26.48
CA ASN A 940 -34.81 -26.43 26.64
C ASN A 940 -35.28 -25.66 25.39
N ALA A 941 -36.43 -26.05 24.82
CA ALA A 941 -36.97 -25.43 23.62
C ALA A 941 -38.15 -24.51 23.96
N THR A 942 -38.20 -23.35 23.31
CA THR A 942 -39.32 -22.41 23.38
C THR A 942 -40.02 -22.39 22.04
N ILE A 943 -41.31 -22.73 22.04
CA ILE A 943 -42.12 -22.84 20.82
C ILE A 943 -43.31 -21.92 20.98
N VAL A 944 -43.44 -20.98 20.05
CA VAL A 944 -44.41 -19.90 20.08
C VAL A 944 -45.37 -20.07 18.91
N GLY A 945 -46.65 -20.27 19.22
CA GLY A 945 -47.73 -20.47 18.25
C GLY A 945 -47.97 -19.25 17.37
N HIS A 946 -48.06 -18.06 17.98
CA HIS A 946 -48.10 -16.79 17.27
C HIS A 946 -47.57 -15.64 18.16
N THR A 947 -47.24 -14.53 17.53
CA THR A 947 -46.91 -13.26 18.19
C THR A 947 -47.46 -12.12 17.33
N GLU A 948 -48.05 -11.11 17.96
CA GLU A 948 -48.76 -10.04 17.26
C GLU A 948 -47.83 -9.23 16.34
N GLU A 949 -46.56 -9.08 16.72
CA GLU A 949 -45.55 -8.35 15.96
C GLU A 949 -45.16 -9.03 14.64
N LEU A 950 -45.50 -10.31 14.47
CA LEU A 950 -45.26 -11.10 13.25
C LEU A 950 -46.55 -11.44 12.48
N ASP A 951 -47.72 -10.94 12.91
CA ASP A 951 -49.00 -11.25 12.26
C ASP A 951 -49.27 -10.31 11.07
N PHE A 952 -48.93 -10.76 9.87
CA PHE A 952 -49.05 -9.96 8.63
C PHE A 952 -50.43 -10.02 7.98
N ASN A 953 -51.30 -10.97 8.34
CA ASN A 953 -52.58 -11.22 7.64
C ASN A 953 -53.77 -11.58 8.54
N ALA A 954 -53.66 -11.37 9.87
CA ALA A 954 -54.70 -11.63 10.87
C ALA A 954 -55.14 -13.10 10.90
N ILE A 955 -54.66 -13.81 11.93
CA ILE A 955 -55.01 -15.20 12.28
C ILE A 955 -54.27 -16.24 11.43
N ASN A 956 -52.96 -16.40 11.67
CA ASN A 956 -52.24 -17.62 11.35
C ASN A 956 -51.30 -17.98 12.50
N CYS A 957 -51.80 -18.80 13.41
CA CYS A 957 -50.99 -19.40 14.45
C CYS A 957 -50.49 -20.79 13.98
N VAL A 958 -49.36 -21.25 14.52
CA VAL A 958 -48.71 -22.53 14.17
C VAL A 958 -49.68 -23.70 14.33
N SER A 959 -49.85 -24.48 13.26
CA SER A 959 -50.76 -25.64 13.29
C SER A 959 -50.40 -26.64 14.40
N LYS A 960 -49.10 -26.98 14.53
CA LYS A 960 -48.57 -27.93 15.51
C LYS A 960 -47.29 -27.41 16.17
N GLY A 961 -47.28 -27.12 17.47
CA GLY A 961 -46.05 -26.71 18.16
C GLY A 961 -44.96 -27.78 18.05
N ILE A 962 -45.24 -28.96 18.61
CA ILE A 962 -44.44 -30.17 18.45
C ILE A 962 -45.30 -31.22 17.77
N ALA A 963 -44.86 -31.68 16.59
CA ALA A 963 -45.41 -32.85 15.93
C ALA A 963 -44.60 -34.10 16.33
N LEU A 964 -45.26 -35.00 17.07
CA LEU A 964 -44.69 -36.20 17.67
C LEU A 964 -44.54 -37.34 16.65
N PRO A 965 -43.51 -38.19 16.79
CA PRO A 965 -43.20 -39.23 15.82
C PRO A 965 -44.19 -40.39 15.84
N LEU A 966 -44.29 -41.05 14.68
CA LEU A 966 -44.95 -42.34 14.54
C LEU A 966 -43.98 -43.49 14.92
N SER A 967 -43.31 -43.33 16.05
CA SER A 967 -42.34 -44.28 16.61
C SER A 967 -42.05 -43.97 18.07
N GLU A 968 -41.62 -44.99 18.81
CA GLU A 968 -41.13 -44.88 20.18
C GLU A 968 -39.86 -44.02 20.32
N GLY A 969 -39.51 -43.63 21.55
CA GLY A 969 -38.13 -43.25 21.92
C GLY A 969 -37.81 -41.77 22.00
N LEU A 970 -38.81 -40.87 21.89
CA LEU A 970 -38.60 -39.42 22.03
C LEU A 970 -38.76 -38.95 23.48
N MET A 971 -37.72 -38.33 24.05
CA MET A 971 -37.84 -37.57 25.29
C MET A 971 -37.99 -36.07 25.01
N VAL A 972 -39.01 -35.45 25.59
CA VAL A 972 -39.23 -34.00 25.54
C VAL A 972 -39.07 -33.46 26.95
N SER A 973 -38.15 -32.53 27.16
CA SER A 973 -37.84 -32.03 28.50
C SER A 973 -37.62 -30.53 28.54
N THR A 974 -38.10 -29.88 29.60
CA THR A 974 -37.83 -28.46 29.87
C THR A 974 -38.27 -27.60 28.67
N ILE A 975 -39.51 -27.76 28.21
CA ILE A 975 -40.02 -27.01 27.05
C ILE A 975 -41.02 -25.96 27.48
N LYS A 976 -41.14 -24.90 26.68
CA LYS A 976 -42.09 -23.81 26.88
C LYS A 976 -42.96 -23.69 25.64
N LEU A 977 -44.26 -23.80 25.83
CA LEU A 977 -45.29 -23.71 24.79
C LEU A 977 -46.07 -22.42 25.02
N VAL A 978 -45.97 -21.49 24.07
CA VAL A 978 -46.42 -20.11 24.21
C VAL A 978 -47.45 -19.79 23.12
N ASN A 979 -48.57 -19.15 23.47
CA ASN A 979 -49.56 -18.62 22.52
C ASN A 979 -50.16 -19.69 21.57
N PHE A 980 -50.68 -20.78 22.15
CA PHE A 980 -51.47 -21.80 21.45
C PHE A 980 -52.93 -21.70 21.88
N ASP A 981 -53.50 -20.52 21.67
CA ASP A 981 -54.82 -20.06 22.14
C ASP A 981 -55.82 -19.75 21.00
N GLN A 982 -55.46 -20.05 19.74
CA GLN A 982 -56.30 -19.84 18.56
C GLN A 982 -56.95 -21.14 18.02
N PRO A 983 -58.09 -21.07 17.28
CA PRO A 983 -58.93 -22.24 16.94
C PRO A 983 -58.32 -23.30 16.02
N ASN A 984 -57.17 -23.04 15.40
CA ASN A 984 -56.49 -23.97 14.48
C ASN A 984 -55.06 -24.32 14.93
N CYS A 985 -54.75 -24.05 16.19
CA CYS A 985 -53.42 -24.27 16.75
C CYS A 985 -53.44 -25.32 17.83
N THR A 986 -52.43 -26.17 17.81
CA THR A 986 -52.24 -27.19 18.82
C THR A 986 -50.79 -27.20 19.29
N ALA A 987 -50.57 -27.17 20.60
CA ALA A 987 -49.21 -27.17 21.14
C ALA A 987 -48.48 -28.51 20.90
N ILE A 988 -49.18 -29.64 21.05
CA ILE A 988 -48.65 -30.99 20.86
C ILE A 988 -49.61 -31.83 20.02
N ALA A 989 -49.16 -32.35 18.88
CA ALA A 989 -49.97 -33.18 18.00
C ALA A 989 -49.15 -34.34 17.42
N LEU A 990 -49.80 -35.30 16.78
CA LEU A 990 -49.09 -36.28 15.97
C LEU A 990 -48.59 -35.67 14.65
N THR A 991 -47.45 -36.18 14.20
CA THR A 991 -46.99 -35.93 12.84
C THR A 991 -47.87 -36.62 11.80
N GLU A 992 -47.84 -36.12 10.57
CA GLU A 992 -48.57 -36.68 9.43
C GLU A 992 -47.60 -37.24 8.39
N LEU A 993 -47.94 -38.42 7.85
CA LEU A 993 -47.30 -39.01 6.67
C LEU A 993 -48.26 -38.91 5.48
N ILE A 994 -47.81 -38.27 4.41
CA ILE A 994 -48.54 -38.20 3.15
C ILE A 994 -48.16 -39.47 2.36
N ASN A 995 -49.14 -40.26 1.93
CA ASN A 995 -49.02 -41.45 1.05
C ASN A 995 -48.52 -42.79 1.65
N PHE A 996 -48.63 -43.03 2.95
CA PHE A 996 -48.48 -44.39 3.51
C PHE A 996 -49.83 -44.96 3.92
N GLU A 997 -50.02 -46.28 3.72
CA GLU A 997 -51.18 -47.02 4.21
C GLU A 997 -51.45 -46.69 5.68
N PRO A 998 -52.72 -46.71 6.13
CA PRO A 998 -53.06 -46.36 7.50
C PRO A 998 -52.24 -47.22 8.46
N ILE A 999 -51.26 -46.57 9.10
CA ILE A 999 -50.41 -47.24 10.07
C ILE A 999 -51.34 -47.69 11.18
N GLN A 1000 -51.45 -49.01 11.35
CA GLN A 1000 -52.18 -49.62 12.45
C GLN A 1000 -51.85 -48.87 13.74
N HIS A 1001 -52.86 -48.32 14.41
CA HIS A 1001 -52.80 -47.60 15.68
C HIS A 1001 -51.88 -48.33 16.67
N ARG A 1002 -50.60 -47.93 16.72
CA ARG A 1002 -49.60 -48.47 17.63
C ARG A 1002 -49.29 -47.32 18.58
N GLY A 1003 -49.91 -47.29 19.75
CA GLY A 1003 -49.73 -46.22 20.72
C GLY A 1003 -48.26 -46.05 21.14
N TRP A 1004 -47.53 -45.20 20.41
CA TRP A 1004 -46.09 -45.02 20.60
C TRP A 1004 -45.81 -44.23 21.88
N ASN A 1005 -44.82 -44.61 22.68
CA ASN A 1005 -44.48 -43.89 23.90
C ASN A 1005 -43.57 -42.68 23.61
N VAL A 1006 -43.94 -41.54 24.20
CA VAL A 1006 -43.13 -40.33 24.30
C VAL A 1006 -43.08 -39.89 25.75
N ARG A 1007 -41.90 -39.51 26.26
CA ARG A 1007 -41.71 -39.09 27.64
C ARG A 1007 -41.61 -37.57 27.76
N PHE A 1008 -42.32 -36.99 28.71
CA PHE A 1008 -42.35 -35.56 29.00
C PHE A 1008 -41.86 -35.26 30.41
N SER A 1009 -41.16 -34.14 30.56
CA SER A 1009 -40.78 -33.54 31.85
C SER A 1009 -40.57 -32.03 31.69
N GLY A 1010 -40.77 -31.24 32.74
CA GLY A 1010 -40.55 -29.80 32.74
C GLY A 1010 -41.30 -29.01 31.64
N VAL A 1011 -42.52 -29.42 31.26
CA VAL A 1011 -43.36 -28.68 30.30
C VAL A 1011 -43.96 -27.44 30.98
N GLN A 1012 -43.88 -26.29 30.32
CA GLN A 1012 -44.48 -25.04 30.78
C GLN A 1012 -45.41 -24.48 29.71
N TYR A 1013 -46.59 -24.00 30.11
CA TYR A 1013 -47.59 -23.44 29.22
C TYR A 1013 -47.81 -21.96 29.52
N PHE A 1014 -47.78 -21.14 28.48
CA PHE A 1014 -48.10 -19.71 28.54
C PHE A 1014 -49.17 -19.43 27.50
N ASN A 1015 -50.33 -18.93 27.92
CA ASN A 1015 -51.46 -18.66 27.03
C ASN A 1015 -51.73 -19.79 26.00
N THR A 1016 -51.96 -21.00 26.51
CA THR A 1016 -52.14 -22.20 25.68
C THR A 1016 -53.41 -22.91 26.10
N THR A 1017 -54.49 -22.74 25.32
CA THR A 1017 -55.77 -23.42 25.54
C THR A 1017 -55.76 -24.81 24.93
N THR A 1018 -55.17 -24.97 23.74
CA THR A 1018 -55.13 -26.24 23.01
C THR A 1018 -53.80 -26.95 23.24
N LYS A 1019 -53.68 -27.61 24.40
CA LYS A 1019 -52.43 -28.31 24.81
C LYS A 1019 -52.08 -29.50 23.92
N GLY A 1020 -53.07 -30.21 23.40
CA GLY A 1020 -52.84 -31.29 22.45
C GLY A 1020 -54.08 -31.71 21.68
N ALA A 1021 -53.88 -32.30 20.50
CA ALA A 1021 -54.94 -32.78 19.61
C ALA A 1021 -54.55 -34.13 19.00
N PHE A 1022 -55.39 -35.14 19.22
CA PHE A 1022 -55.19 -36.53 18.79
C PHE A 1022 -56.51 -37.07 18.22
N SER A 1023 -56.44 -37.90 17.20
CA SER A 1023 -57.63 -38.40 16.48
C SER A 1023 -58.28 -39.60 17.16
N SER A 1024 -57.52 -40.34 17.96
CA SER A 1024 -57.94 -41.50 18.73
C SER A 1024 -57.15 -41.61 20.04
N GLU A 1025 -57.75 -42.23 21.07
CA GLU A 1025 -57.09 -42.54 22.34
C GLU A 1025 -55.95 -43.57 22.21
N HIS A 1026 -55.84 -44.24 21.07
CA HIS A 1026 -54.81 -45.25 20.77
C HIS A 1026 -53.69 -44.73 19.87
N ASP A 1027 -53.70 -43.44 19.55
CA ASP A 1027 -52.74 -42.83 18.62
C ASP A 1027 -51.33 -42.74 19.21
N ILE A 1028 -51.20 -42.38 20.49
CA ILE A 1028 -49.91 -42.17 21.15
C ILE A 1028 -50.05 -42.32 22.68
N VAL A 1029 -48.97 -42.74 23.35
CA VAL A 1029 -48.90 -42.84 24.81
C VAL A 1029 -47.94 -41.78 25.34
N LEU A 1030 -48.49 -40.79 26.04
CA LEU A 1030 -47.70 -39.70 26.64
C LEU A 1030 -47.37 -40.04 28.11
N HIS A 1031 -46.09 -40.18 28.41
CA HIS A 1031 -45.59 -40.44 29.77
C HIS A 1031 -45.16 -39.13 30.43
N ASP A 1032 -46.00 -38.59 31.31
CA ASP A 1032 -45.69 -37.41 32.11
C ASP A 1032 -44.88 -37.83 33.36
N LEU A 1033 -43.58 -37.54 33.37
CA LEU A 1033 -42.67 -38.06 34.39
C LEU A 1033 -42.70 -37.26 35.70
N ASP A 1034 -43.15 -36.01 35.66
CA ASP A 1034 -43.12 -35.06 36.79
C ASP A 1034 -44.43 -34.29 36.99
N GLY A 1035 -45.46 -34.58 36.20
CA GLY A 1035 -46.78 -33.93 36.27
C GLY A 1035 -46.84 -32.60 35.51
N SER A 1036 -45.77 -32.19 34.83
CA SER A 1036 -45.70 -30.90 34.13
C SER A 1036 -46.53 -30.84 32.85
N LEU A 1037 -46.75 -31.98 32.19
CA LEU A 1037 -47.56 -32.05 30.97
C LEU A 1037 -49.06 -31.90 31.30
N THR A 1038 -49.52 -32.58 32.36
CA THR A 1038 -50.94 -32.73 32.67
C THR A 1038 -51.42 -31.91 33.87
N GLY A 1039 -50.51 -31.48 34.75
CA GLY A 1039 -50.83 -30.83 36.02
C GLY A 1039 -51.04 -31.79 37.20
N GLU A 1040 -50.93 -33.11 36.98
CA GLU A 1040 -51.08 -34.14 38.01
C GLU A 1040 -50.00 -35.24 37.86
N LEU A 1041 -49.41 -35.70 38.97
CA LEU A 1041 -48.52 -36.88 38.98
C LEU A 1041 -49.34 -38.18 38.84
N LYS A 1042 -49.82 -38.49 37.62
CA LYS A 1042 -50.52 -39.76 37.36
C LYS A 1042 -49.58 -40.81 36.77
N ARG A 1043 -49.32 -41.87 37.54
CA ARG A 1043 -48.90 -43.18 36.98
C ARG A 1043 -50.17 -43.92 36.57
N PHE A 1044 -50.34 -44.15 35.25
CA PHE A 1044 -51.43 -44.86 34.55
C PHE A 1044 -52.72 -44.08 34.25
N GLY A 1045 -53.16 -44.15 32.99
CA GLY A 1045 -54.53 -43.86 32.55
C GLY A 1045 -54.64 -43.25 31.16
N THR A 1046 -55.26 -43.98 30.23
CA THR A 1046 -55.87 -43.48 28.99
C THR A 1046 -56.63 -42.17 29.22
N TRP A 1047 -56.42 -41.20 28.33
CA TRP A 1047 -57.15 -39.92 28.34
C TRP A 1047 -58.66 -40.17 28.31
N LYS A 1048 -59.37 -39.65 29.29
CA LYS A 1048 -60.81 -39.50 29.28
C LYS A 1048 -61.08 -38.06 29.70
N ASP A 1049 -61.44 -37.21 28.75
CA ASP A 1049 -62.22 -36.04 29.09
C ASP A 1049 -63.34 -35.87 28.07
N THR A 1050 -64.56 -35.99 28.58
CA THR A 1050 -65.81 -35.67 27.90
C THR A 1050 -66.18 -34.25 28.29
N SER A 1051 -65.92 -33.28 27.41
CA SER A 1051 -66.75 -32.10 27.08
C SER A 1051 -65.89 -30.95 26.58
#